data_AF-A2E5L4-F1
#
_entry.id   AF-A2E5L4-F1
#
_cell.length_a   1.000
_cell.length_b   1.000
_cell.length_c   1.000
_cell.angle_alpha   90.00
_cell.angle_beta   90.00
_cell.angle_gamma   90.00
#
_symmetry.space_group_name_H-M   'P 1'
#
loop_
_entity.id
_entity.type
_entity.pdbx_description
1 polymer ?
#
loop_
_entity_poly.entity_id
_entity_poly.type
_entity_poly.pdbx_seq_one_letter_code
_entity_poly.pdbx_strand_id
1 'polypeptide(L)'
;MQFLIFYLKDSHVQSHSFTVDSILELKKQIARYLSKKAENIKITKEGTELDDEYNFDNEVSEDINEMICKIRDNKQNTNINIELIQNNESSSIQYLTSLGYHRDAILSALEKSENDISQTLHLLTETSKPKLYSIGKTDSNHSTAGTSKENEQVSKEKIEGSLDVKLLISKVYELNYKWDQINQFFPNYSKGYLNFVLVYIHKKLSNKINEVQDSKWTDLEDKILLEQYYLGRSLQQLTEQLSPKSSKDIQLHLKNLDYSLKNTILLLQFAEQFNEEDCQWDIDDVNECQIPTFIDDLIEKFDKSKYLKNQEEYKKNFIEKIELLKQKSHSFNTYIPYKILPQKIIHPIPVDVSKRWNAIVDVKAVNFRDLDPDEFSEETERPSSSRAKSRISNSFKASNSEGDDESMSQNARSNESSSSNKVSDDVFEYSPASEQEDSQEVEETASSSNKKSNSKQKGSDKVVKKKYVWNKDDEATLIKRHDELGKSSDIWKKLSKELGYSAESCHRMYCRLTDTPLNGFTNQEMKLLIQKYNEYEKNETKWEDLAKVFPDRDLPTVRKQIIDAIRFIIREPKSNVYEKPHSILEMIGKKERCPWIEEFDQILMDIHNEIKEGPKLQDELLETFPNRTINGVFTHYKKLLVKIRQGKYKHKYLIL
;
A
#
# COMPACT_ATOMS: atom_id res chain seq x y z
N MET A 1 32.01 -17.88 -21.53
CA MET A 1 31.83 -16.52 -22.08
C MET A 1 30.59 -15.88 -21.46
N GLN A 2 30.55 -14.58 -21.17
CA GLN A 2 29.37 -13.91 -20.59
C GLN A 2 28.61 -13.16 -21.69
N PHE A 3 27.35 -13.53 -21.91
CA PHE A 3 26.49 -12.97 -22.96
C PHE A 3 25.53 -11.96 -22.37
N LEU A 4 25.45 -10.76 -22.96
CA LEU A 4 24.38 -9.80 -22.66
C LEU A 4 23.30 -9.89 -23.75
N ILE A 5 22.10 -10.33 -23.37
CA ILE A 5 20.98 -10.40 -24.31
C ILE A 5 20.12 -9.16 -24.12
N PHE A 6 20.01 -8.36 -25.17
CA PHE A 6 19.08 -7.25 -25.25
C PHE A 6 17.81 -7.68 -25.98
N TYR A 7 16.69 -7.71 -25.27
CA TYR A 7 15.38 -7.98 -25.86
C TYR A 7 14.52 -6.71 -25.84
N LEU A 8 13.88 -6.42 -26.97
CA LEU A 8 12.90 -5.34 -27.11
C LEU A 8 11.51 -5.92 -26.87
N LYS A 9 10.91 -5.58 -25.73
CA LYS A 9 9.50 -5.85 -25.45
C LYS A 9 8.79 -4.52 -25.25
N ASP A 10 7.75 -4.25 -26.04
CA ASP A 10 6.89 -3.08 -25.87
C ASP A 10 7.68 -1.75 -25.80
N SER A 11 8.66 -1.56 -26.70
CA SER A 11 9.54 -0.37 -26.76
C SER A 11 10.53 -0.20 -25.59
N HIS A 12 10.65 -1.17 -24.69
CA HIS A 12 11.64 -1.19 -23.62
C HIS A 12 12.73 -2.24 -23.88
N VAL A 13 13.99 -1.84 -23.67
CA VAL A 13 15.17 -2.70 -23.77
C VAL A 13 15.42 -3.37 -22.41
N GLN A 14 15.36 -4.70 -22.35
CA GLN A 14 15.75 -5.48 -21.18
C GLN A 14 17.07 -6.20 -21.44
N SER A 15 18.02 -6.15 -20.50
CA SER A 15 19.31 -6.83 -20.58
C SER A 15 19.41 -7.98 -19.57
N HIS A 16 19.79 -9.18 -20.02
CA HIS A 16 20.07 -10.32 -19.13
C HIS A 16 21.46 -10.87 -19.44
N SER A 17 22.25 -11.16 -18.39
CA SER A 17 23.57 -11.77 -18.54
C SER A 17 23.52 -13.28 -18.35
N PHE A 18 24.05 -14.04 -19.30
CA PHE A 18 24.12 -15.50 -19.24
C PHE A 18 25.55 -16.00 -19.38
N THR A 19 25.92 -17.04 -18.66
CA THR A 19 27.16 -17.80 -18.88
C THR A 19 26.78 -19.15 -19.49
N VAL A 20 27.25 -19.41 -20.71
CA VAL A 20 26.98 -20.65 -21.45
C VAL A 20 28.22 -21.07 -22.24
N ASP A 21 28.33 -22.37 -22.47
CA ASP A 21 29.49 -22.99 -23.12
C ASP A 21 29.23 -23.26 -24.62
N SER A 22 27.95 -23.39 -25.01
CA SER A 22 27.52 -23.67 -26.39
C SER A 22 26.32 -22.81 -26.85
N ILE A 23 26.16 -22.69 -28.17
CA ILE A 23 24.99 -22.02 -28.78
C ILE A 23 23.68 -22.73 -28.44
N LEU A 24 23.66 -24.05 -28.36
CA LEU A 24 22.48 -24.81 -27.97
C LEU A 24 22.01 -24.45 -26.56
N GLU A 25 22.94 -24.27 -25.62
CA GLU A 25 22.61 -23.91 -24.25
C GLU A 25 22.10 -22.47 -24.16
N LEU A 26 22.67 -21.55 -24.95
CA LEU A 26 22.16 -20.19 -25.11
C LEU A 26 20.71 -20.20 -25.63
N LYS A 27 20.43 -20.97 -26.70
CA LYS A 27 19.07 -21.11 -27.26
C LYS A 27 18.10 -21.67 -26.21
N LYS A 28 18.50 -22.65 -25.41
CA LYS A 28 17.66 -23.21 -24.32
C LYS A 28 17.35 -22.17 -23.23
N GLN A 29 18.30 -21.32 -22.86
CA GLN A 29 18.07 -20.27 -21.87
C GLN A 29 17.14 -19.18 -22.43
N ILE A 30 17.35 -18.74 -23.67
CA ILE A 30 16.45 -17.79 -24.36
C ILE A 30 15.05 -18.40 -24.52
N ALA A 31 14.95 -19.68 -24.90
CA ALA A 31 13.71 -20.42 -25.04
C ALA A 31 12.87 -20.41 -23.76
N ARG A 32 13.49 -20.71 -22.61
CA ARG A 32 12.83 -20.63 -21.29
C ARG A 32 12.37 -19.22 -20.98
N TYR A 33 13.19 -18.22 -21.30
CA TYR A 33 12.87 -16.83 -21.02
C TYR A 33 11.71 -16.29 -21.87
N LEU A 34 11.65 -16.69 -23.14
CA LEU A 34 10.62 -16.23 -24.09
C LEU A 34 9.41 -17.17 -24.20
N SER A 35 9.38 -18.27 -23.47
CA SER A 35 8.37 -19.34 -23.63
C SER A 35 8.26 -19.84 -25.07
N LYS A 36 9.39 -19.96 -25.79
CA LYS A 36 9.47 -20.50 -27.15
C LYS A 36 10.29 -21.80 -27.18
N LYS A 37 10.08 -22.65 -28.19
CA LYS A 37 10.94 -23.83 -28.41
C LYS A 37 12.33 -23.37 -28.87
N ALA A 38 13.39 -24.00 -28.35
CA ALA A 38 14.77 -23.68 -28.69
C ALA A 38 15.08 -23.84 -30.20
N GLU A 39 14.47 -24.82 -30.85
CA GLU A 39 14.56 -25.09 -32.29
C GLU A 39 14.08 -23.90 -33.15
N ASN A 40 13.21 -23.05 -32.60
CA ASN A 40 12.67 -21.88 -33.30
C ASN A 40 13.51 -20.61 -33.11
N ILE A 41 14.65 -20.72 -32.42
CA ILE A 41 15.55 -19.59 -32.12
C ILE A 41 16.78 -19.73 -33.00
N LYS A 42 17.04 -18.70 -33.81
CA LYS A 42 18.24 -18.59 -34.65
C LYS A 42 19.17 -17.54 -34.06
N ILE A 43 20.45 -17.90 -33.90
CA ILE A 43 21.49 -17.01 -33.39
C ILE A 43 22.49 -16.80 -34.52
N THR A 44 22.73 -15.54 -34.90
CA THR A 44 23.64 -15.19 -36.00
C THR A 44 24.78 -14.30 -35.51
N LYS A 45 26.03 -14.61 -35.90
CA LYS A 45 27.21 -13.75 -35.74
C LYS A 45 27.56 -13.19 -37.12
N GLU A 46 27.58 -11.87 -37.24
CA GLU A 46 27.88 -11.17 -38.51
C GLU A 46 27.00 -11.63 -39.70
N GLY A 47 25.72 -11.94 -39.43
CA GLY A 47 24.79 -12.42 -40.45
C GLY A 47 24.87 -13.90 -40.78
N THR A 48 25.86 -14.63 -40.23
CA THR A 48 25.99 -16.08 -40.39
C THR A 48 25.34 -16.81 -39.21
N GLU A 49 24.45 -17.77 -39.48
CA GLU A 49 23.82 -18.60 -38.45
C GLU A 49 24.87 -19.52 -37.81
N LEU A 50 24.95 -19.49 -36.48
CA LEU A 50 25.86 -20.34 -35.72
C LEU A 50 25.23 -21.72 -35.51
N ASP A 51 26.03 -22.78 -35.66
CA ASP A 51 25.63 -24.15 -35.39
C ASP A 51 25.39 -24.36 -33.88
N ASP A 52 24.48 -25.27 -33.54
CA ASP A 52 24.20 -25.65 -32.16
C ASP A 52 25.42 -26.28 -31.46
N GLU A 53 26.31 -26.90 -32.25
CA GLU A 53 27.58 -27.48 -31.79
C GLU A 53 28.71 -26.45 -31.61
N TYR A 54 28.47 -25.17 -31.91
CA TYR A 54 29.47 -24.11 -31.76
C TYR A 54 29.77 -23.86 -30.27
N ASN A 55 31.00 -24.20 -29.85
CA ASN A 55 31.52 -23.98 -28.50
C ASN A 55 32.37 -22.70 -28.45
N PHE A 56 32.15 -21.90 -27.40
CA PHE A 56 32.83 -20.61 -27.23
C PHE A 56 34.27 -20.73 -26.72
N ASP A 57 34.69 -21.92 -26.28
CA ASP A 57 36.00 -22.15 -25.65
C ASP A 57 37.19 -22.02 -26.61
N ASN A 58 36.96 -22.05 -27.92
CA ASN A 58 38.03 -22.00 -28.93
C ASN A 58 38.42 -20.57 -29.35
N GLU A 59 37.66 -19.53 -28.95
CA GLU A 59 37.97 -18.13 -29.25
C GLU A 59 38.54 -17.42 -28.00
N VAL A 60 39.79 -17.73 -27.67
CA VAL A 60 40.57 -17.00 -26.64
C VAL A 60 41.14 -15.72 -27.27
N SER A 61 40.30 -14.70 -27.46
CA SER A 61 40.80 -13.34 -27.70
C SER A 61 40.42 -12.44 -26.52
N GLU A 62 41.41 -11.75 -25.95
CA GLU A 62 41.32 -10.91 -24.75
C GLU A 62 40.44 -9.65 -24.93
N ASP A 63 39.98 -9.37 -26.15
CA ASP A 63 39.06 -8.27 -26.43
C ASP A 63 37.62 -8.72 -26.26
N ILE A 64 36.91 -8.03 -25.36
CA ILE A 64 35.57 -8.33 -24.88
C ILE A 64 34.59 -8.45 -26.05
N ASN A 65 34.28 -9.69 -26.41
CA ASN A 65 33.30 -10.06 -27.43
C ASN A 65 31.87 -9.95 -26.85
N GLU A 66 31.37 -8.71 -26.73
CA GLU A 66 29.95 -8.47 -26.49
C GLU A 66 29.15 -8.93 -27.73
N MET A 67 28.48 -10.10 -27.64
CA MET A 67 27.57 -10.54 -28.69
C MET A 67 26.18 -9.95 -28.47
N ILE A 68 25.77 -9.04 -29.37
CA ILE A 68 24.42 -8.47 -29.37
C ILE A 68 23.47 -9.42 -30.13
N CYS A 69 22.64 -10.15 -29.40
CA CYS A 69 21.60 -11.00 -29.98
C CYS A 69 20.33 -10.18 -30.28
N LYS A 70 19.92 -10.11 -31.55
CA LYS A 70 18.63 -9.49 -31.97
C LYS A 70 17.62 -10.59 -32.29
N ILE A 71 16.51 -10.61 -31.56
CA ILE A 71 15.44 -11.60 -31.74
C ILE A 71 14.38 -11.00 -32.66
N ARG A 72 14.20 -11.57 -33.86
CA ARG A 72 13.10 -11.21 -34.77
C ARG A 72 11.93 -12.15 -34.52
N ASP A 73 10.77 -11.59 -34.19
CA ASP A 73 9.51 -12.33 -34.20
C ASP A 73 9.10 -12.61 -35.64
N ASN A 74 9.61 -13.70 -36.21
CA ASN A 74 9.25 -14.11 -37.56
C ASN A 74 7.85 -14.74 -37.54
N LYS A 75 6.80 -13.89 -37.59
CA LYS A 75 5.52 -14.27 -38.21
C LYS A 75 5.74 -14.29 -39.73
N GLN A 76 6.40 -15.34 -40.22
CA GLN A 76 6.30 -15.71 -41.63
C GLN A 76 5.47 -16.99 -41.69
N ASN A 77 4.15 -16.82 -41.62
CA ASN A 77 3.25 -17.68 -42.35
C ASN A 77 2.57 -16.79 -43.40
N THR A 78 2.68 -17.24 -44.64
CA THR A 78 2.21 -16.62 -45.86
C THR A 78 0.72 -16.34 -45.83
N ASN A 79 0.35 -15.09 -45.58
CA ASN A 79 -0.76 -14.38 -46.23
C ASN A 79 -0.64 -12.88 -45.94
N ILE A 80 0.04 -12.20 -46.86
CA ILE A 80 0.23 -10.76 -46.92
C ILE A 80 -1.10 -10.12 -47.34
N ASN A 81 -1.76 -9.38 -46.43
CA ASN A 81 -2.31 -8.02 -46.64
C ASN A 81 -3.35 -7.55 -45.58
N ILE A 82 -3.43 -8.14 -44.38
CA ILE A 82 -4.48 -7.73 -43.39
C ILE A 82 -3.89 -7.11 -42.10
N GLU A 83 -2.74 -7.55 -41.59
CA GLU A 83 -2.26 -7.10 -40.26
C GLU A 83 -1.62 -5.69 -40.23
N LEU A 84 -1.15 -5.14 -41.36
CA LEU A 84 -0.62 -3.76 -41.40
C LEU A 84 -1.73 -2.69 -41.49
N ILE A 85 -2.95 -3.12 -41.82
CA ILE A 85 -4.14 -2.26 -41.89
C ILE A 85 -4.80 -2.16 -40.51
N GLN A 86 -4.86 -3.28 -39.75
CA GLN A 86 -5.57 -3.34 -38.46
C GLN A 86 -4.99 -2.46 -37.34
N ASN A 87 -3.67 -2.23 -37.32
CA ASN A 87 -3.06 -1.39 -36.27
C ASN A 87 -3.28 0.12 -36.50
N ASN A 88 -3.43 0.56 -37.76
CA ASN A 88 -3.77 1.95 -38.09
C ASN A 88 -5.28 2.21 -38.07
N GLU A 89 -6.09 1.20 -38.37
CA GLU A 89 -7.55 1.29 -38.24
C GLU A 89 -7.97 1.51 -36.78
N SER A 90 -7.31 0.82 -35.83
CA SER A 90 -7.67 0.93 -34.41
C SER A 90 -7.45 2.35 -33.85
N SER A 91 -6.34 3.00 -34.19
CA SER A 91 -6.04 4.37 -33.74
C SER A 91 -6.94 5.42 -34.40
N SER A 92 -7.23 5.25 -35.69
CA SER A 92 -8.11 6.14 -36.47
C SER A 92 -9.56 6.06 -36.01
N ILE A 93 -10.07 4.84 -35.76
CA ILE A 93 -11.42 4.63 -35.24
C ILE A 93 -11.54 5.24 -33.84
N GLN A 94 -10.54 5.04 -32.98
CA GLN A 94 -10.55 5.59 -31.62
C GLN A 94 -10.52 7.13 -31.61
N TYR A 95 -9.71 7.74 -32.48
CA TYR A 95 -9.68 9.19 -32.67
C TYR A 95 -11.04 9.74 -33.15
N LEU A 96 -11.64 9.16 -34.19
CA LEU A 96 -12.92 9.62 -34.73
C LEU A 96 -14.09 9.36 -33.77
N THR A 97 -14.03 8.28 -32.99
CA THR A 97 -14.98 8.00 -31.91
C THR A 97 -14.89 9.06 -30.81
N SER A 98 -13.68 9.52 -30.49
CA SER A 98 -13.47 10.59 -29.50
C SER A 98 -14.04 11.95 -29.94
N LEU A 99 -14.21 12.16 -31.25
CA LEU A 99 -14.89 13.32 -31.83
C LEU A 99 -16.42 13.19 -31.84
N GLY A 100 -16.97 12.10 -31.32
CA GLY A 100 -18.42 11.89 -31.15
C GLY A 100 -19.13 11.27 -32.35
N TYR A 101 -18.40 10.72 -33.33
CA TYR A 101 -19.01 9.99 -34.45
C TYR A 101 -19.30 8.53 -34.06
N HIS A 102 -20.38 7.97 -34.61
CA HIS A 102 -20.76 6.57 -34.36
C HIS A 102 -19.83 5.60 -35.10
N ARG A 103 -19.51 4.45 -34.49
CA ARG A 103 -18.56 3.48 -35.03
C ARG A 103 -18.91 3.04 -36.47
N ASP A 104 -20.18 2.77 -36.75
CA ASP A 104 -20.61 2.33 -38.09
C ASP A 104 -20.45 3.42 -39.16
N ALA A 105 -20.70 4.67 -38.79
CA ALA A 105 -20.49 5.81 -39.69
C ALA A 105 -18.99 5.99 -39.97
N ILE A 106 -18.14 5.80 -38.94
CA ILE A 106 -16.68 5.85 -39.07
C ILE A 106 -16.19 4.74 -39.99
N LEU A 107 -16.63 3.50 -39.80
CA LEU A 107 -16.23 2.36 -40.62
C LEU A 107 -16.66 2.55 -42.09
N SER A 108 -17.89 2.98 -42.34
CA SER A 108 -18.36 3.25 -43.71
C SER A 108 -17.64 4.43 -44.36
N ALA A 109 -17.26 5.46 -43.59
CA ALA A 109 -16.49 6.59 -44.10
C ALA A 109 -15.03 6.23 -44.37
N LEU A 110 -14.40 5.39 -43.53
CA LEU A 110 -13.04 4.87 -43.72
C LEU A 110 -12.96 3.96 -44.95
N GLU A 111 -13.98 3.13 -45.17
CA GLU A 111 -14.06 2.28 -46.37
C GLU A 111 -14.16 3.13 -47.65
N LYS A 112 -14.93 4.22 -47.62
CA LYS A 112 -15.11 5.14 -48.77
C LYS A 112 -13.91 6.05 -49.04
N SER A 113 -13.11 6.34 -48.02
CA SER A 113 -11.96 7.24 -48.09
C SER A 113 -10.63 6.49 -48.30
N GLU A 114 -10.68 5.18 -48.52
CA GLU A 114 -9.49 4.31 -48.60
C GLU A 114 -8.57 4.48 -47.38
N ASN A 115 -9.16 4.59 -46.17
CA ASN A 115 -8.48 4.80 -44.90
C ASN A 115 -7.74 6.15 -44.73
N ASP A 116 -8.03 7.17 -45.55
CA ASP A 116 -7.53 8.56 -45.34
C ASP A 116 -8.36 9.27 -44.26
N ILE A 117 -7.75 9.56 -43.10
CA ILE A 117 -8.43 10.22 -41.96
C ILE A 117 -9.02 11.59 -42.33
N SER A 118 -8.34 12.37 -43.18
CA SER A 118 -8.79 13.73 -43.54
C SER A 118 -10.04 13.68 -44.40
N GLN A 119 -10.06 12.76 -45.37
CA GLN A 119 -11.23 12.53 -46.23
C GLN A 119 -12.37 11.87 -45.45
N THR A 120 -12.03 10.96 -44.53
CA THR A 120 -13.00 10.34 -43.61
C THR A 120 -13.70 11.39 -42.76
N LEU A 121 -12.97 12.35 -42.21
CA LEU A 121 -13.54 13.47 -41.46
C LEU A 121 -14.48 14.32 -42.32
N HIS A 122 -14.08 14.63 -43.56
CA HIS A 122 -14.93 15.36 -44.49
C HIS A 122 -16.25 14.62 -44.76
N LEU A 123 -16.18 13.33 -45.11
CA LEU A 123 -17.34 12.47 -45.33
C LEU A 123 -18.22 12.38 -44.07
N LEU A 124 -17.61 12.24 -42.90
CA LEU A 124 -18.33 12.20 -41.64
C LEU A 124 -19.05 13.51 -41.38
N THR A 125 -18.43 14.68 -41.60
CA THR A 125 -19.09 15.97 -41.42
C THR A 125 -20.26 16.21 -42.36
N GLU A 126 -20.24 15.64 -43.57
CA GLU A 126 -21.32 15.76 -44.55
C GLU A 126 -22.46 14.77 -44.29
N THR A 127 -22.14 13.55 -43.87
CA THR A 127 -23.09 12.43 -43.80
C THR A 127 -23.59 12.13 -42.39
N SER A 128 -22.90 12.59 -41.35
CA SER A 128 -23.18 12.27 -39.96
C SER A 128 -22.98 13.49 -39.06
N LYS A 129 -23.93 13.78 -38.18
CA LYS A 129 -23.71 14.80 -37.14
C LYS A 129 -23.05 14.13 -35.94
N PRO A 130 -21.91 14.66 -35.44
CA PRO A 130 -21.32 14.12 -34.22
C PRO A 130 -22.36 14.24 -33.11
N LYS A 131 -22.56 13.17 -32.34
CA LYS A 131 -23.38 13.22 -31.13
C LYS A 131 -22.60 14.07 -30.13
N LEU A 132 -22.87 15.37 -30.15
CA LEU A 132 -22.52 16.25 -29.04
C LEU A 132 -23.29 15.71 -27.85
N TYR A 133 -22.58 15.06 -26.93
CA TYR A 133 -23.09 14.84 -25.59
C TYR A 133 -23.45 16.22 -25.05
N SER A 134 -24.73 16.56 -25.05
CA SER A 134 -25.21 17.76 -24.41
C SER A 134 -24.87 17.63 -22.93
N ILE A 135 -23.79 18.30 -22.51
CA ILE A 135 -23.50 18.52 -21.10
C ILE A 135 -24.70 19.29 -20.57
N GLY A 136 -25.56 18.58 -19.85
CA GLY A 136 -26.80 19.11 -19.32
C GLY A 136 -26.51 20.34 -18.46
N LYS A 137 -26.87 21.52 -18.97
CA LYS A 137 -27.20 22.66 -18.11
C LYS A 137 -28.54 22.33 -17.48
N THR A 138 -28.52 21.99 -16.21
CA THR A 138 -29.71 21.99 -15.37
C THR A 138 -30.12 23.42 -15.12
N ASP A 139 -31.24 23.85 -15.71
CA ASP A 139 -32.18 24.75 -15.06
C ASP A 139 -33.61 24.45 -15.53
N SER A 140 -34.52 24.73 -14.62
CA SER A 140 -35.80 24.06 -14.39
C SER A 140 -36.96 24.41 -15.34
N ASN A 141 -37.88 23.43 -15.43
CA ASN A 141 -39.34 23.54 -15.52
C ASN A 141 -39.99 24.22 -16.74
N HIS A 142 -40.52 23.40 -17.64
CA HIS A 142 -41.94 23.45 -17.99
C HIS A 142 -42.43 22.11 -18.54
N SER A 143 -43.51 21.59 -17.95
CA SER A 143 -44.28 20.46 -18.45
C SER A 143 -44.81 20.71 -19.86
N THR A 144 -44.62 19.74 -20.75
CA THR A 144 -45.67 19.33 -21.70
C THR A 144 -45.65 17.80 -21.81
N ALA A 145 -46.83 17.21 -21.61
CA ALA A 145 -47.09 15.80 -21.80
C ALA A 145 -46.89 15.45 -23.28
N GLY A 146 -45.93 14.56 -23.55
CA GLY A 146 -45.60 14.12 -24.90
C GLY A 146 -44.78 12.84 -24.86
N THR A 147 -45.46 11.74 -25.12
CA THR A 147 -45.00 10.38 -25.39
C THR A 147 -43.54 10.29 -25.85
N SER A 148 -42.66 9.73 -25.01
CA SER A 148 -41.28 9.37 -25.39
C SER A 148 -40.84 8.11 -24.64
N LYS A 149 -41.40 6.98 -25.06
CA LYS A 149 -40.79 5.65 -24.86
C LYS A 149 -39.83 5.40 -26.00
N GLU A 150 -38.71 6.10 -26.05
CA GLU A 150 -37.65 5.89 -27.04
C GLU A 150 -36.44 6.71 -26.60
N ASN A 151 -35.66 6.22 -25.62
CA ASN A 151 -34.24 6.57 -25.40
C ASN A 151 -33.65 5.86 -24.16
N GLU A 152 -33.98 4.59 -23.98
CA GLU A 152 -33.27 3.72 -23.04
C GLU A 152 -32.76 2.48 -23.80
N GLN A 153 -32.07 2.74 -24.90
CA GLN A 153 -31.39 1.72 -25.69
C GLN A 153 -29.89 2.06 -25.67
N VAL A 154 -29.31 2.02 -24.47
CA VAL A 154 -27.88 1.75 -24.33
C VAL A 154 -27.69 0.38 -24.96
N SER A 155 -26.91 0.33 -26.03
CA SER A 155 -26.59 -0.87 -26.79
C SER A 155 -26.20 -2.00 -25.83
N LYS A 156 -27.11 -2.94 -25.60
CA LYS A 156 -26.79 -4.25 -25.02
C LYS A 156 -25.91 -4.94 -26.06
N GLU A 157 -24.62 -4.64 -26.07
CA GLU A 157 -23.64 -5.51 -26.72
C GLU A 157 -23.84 -6.88 -26.06
N LYS A 158 -24.35 -7.82 -26.87
CA LYS A 158 -24.57 -9.18 -26.41
C LYS A 158 -23.19 -9.75 -26.11
N ILE A 159 -22.90 -9.96 -24.83
CA ILE A 159 -21.67 -10.62 -24.41
C ILE A 159 -21.78 -12.07 -24.90
N GLU A 160 -21.01 -12.45 -25.91
CA GLU A 160 -21.00 -13.82 -26.44
C GLU A 160 -19.95 -14.67 -25.71
N GLY A 161 -20.37 -15.82 -25.18
CA GLY A 161 -19.51 -16.83 -24.56
C GLY A 161 -19.61 -16.87 -23.04
N SER A 162 -19.83 -18.04 -22.44
CA SER A 162 -20.07 -18.21 -21.00
C SER A 162 -18.86 -17.84 -20.14
N LEU A 163 -19.12 -17.25 -18.96
CA LEU A 163 -18.08 -16.93 -17.98
C LEU A 163 -17.88 -18.11 -17.02
N ASP A 164 -16.78 -18.84 -17.16
CA ASP A 164 -16.37 -19.84 -16.18
C ASP A 164 -15.76 -19.17 -14.94
N VAL A 165 -16.58 -19.02 -13.89
CA VAL A 165 -16.20 -18.33 -12.64
C VAL A 165 -15.11 -19.09 -11.88
N LYS A 166 -15.12 -20.43 -11.94
CA LYS A 166 -14.12 -21.27 -11.26
C LYS A 166 -12.75 -21.11 -11.92
N LEU A 167 -12.72 -21.12 -13.25
CA LEU A 167 -11.50 -20.84 -14.00
C LEU A 167 -10.99 -19.43 -13.73
N LEU A 168 -11.89 -18.43 -13.68
CA LEU A 168 -11.54 -17.04 -13.39
C LEU A 168 -10.84 -16.92 -12.03
N ILE A 169 -11.46 -17.45 -10.97
CA ILE A 169 -10.87 -17.46 -9.63
C ILE A 169 -9.50 -18.14 -9.65
N SER A 170 -9.41 -19.35 -10.23
CA SER A 170 -8.16 -20.11 -10.29
C SER A 170 -7.02 -19.31 -10.95
N LYS A 171 -7.30 -18.66 -12.09
CA LYS A 171 -6.32 -17.85 -12.83
C LYS A 171 -5.92 -16.58 -12.09
N VAL A 172 -6.83 -15.97 -11.33
CA VAL A 172 -6.51 -14.78 -10.53
C VAL A 172 -5.47 -15.09 -9.46
N TYR A 173 -5.61 -16.22 -8.76
CA TYR A 173 -4.63 -16.64 -7.76
C TYR A 173 -3.33 -17.16 -8.39
N GLU A 174 -3.40 -17.96 -9.46
CA GLU A 174 -2.23 -18.45 -10.19
C GLU A 174 -1.35 -17.31 -10.71
N LEU A 175 -1.98 -16.28 -11.27
CA LEU A 175 -1.30 -15.14 -11.89
C LEU A 175 -1.09 -13.97 -10.93
N ASN A 176 -1.38 -14.15 -9.64
CA ASN A 176 -1.23 -13.15 -8.57
C ASN A 176 -1.83 -11.78 -8.97
N TYR A 177 -3.09 -11.78 -9.40
CA TYR A 177 -3.87 -10.58 -9.77
C TYR A 177 -3.26 -9.76 -10.93
N LYS A 178 -2.47 -10.37 -11.81
CA LYS A 178 -1.98 -9.72 -13.04
C LYS A 178 -3.07 -9.70 -14.11
N TRP A 179 -3.96 -8.71 -14.03
CA TRP A 179 -5.16 -8.58 -14.88
C TRP A 179 -4.89 -8.61 -16.39
N ASP A 180 -3.74 -8.09 -16.85
CA ASP A 180 -3.36 -8.16 -18.27
C ASP A 180 -3.20 -9.61 -18.76
N GLN A 181 -2.70 -10.51 -17.91
CA GLN A 181 -2.52 -11.93 -18.22
C GLN A 181 -3.82 -12.69 -18.05
N ILE A 182 -4.61 -12.37 -17.01
CA ILE A 182 -5.92 -12.97 -16.76
C ILE A 182 -6.86 -12.71 -17.94
N ASN A 183 -6.86 -11.50 -18.50
CA ASN A 183 -7.71 -11.12 -19.64
C ASN A 183 -7.44 -11.93 -20.91
N GLN A 184 -6.27 -12.57 -21.04
CA GLN A 184 -5.96 -13.44 -22.19
C GLN A 184 -6.80 -14.72 -22.18
N PHE A 185 -7.26 -15.16 -21.00
CA PHE A 185 -8.14 -16.32 -20.84
C PHE A 185 -9.62 -15.96 -21.02
N PHE A 186 -9.96 -14.66 -20.90
CA PHE A 186 -11.33 -14.15 -20.97
C PHE A 186 -11.41 -12.95 -21.93
N PRO A 187 -11.07 -13.13 -23.23
CA PRO A 187 -10.93 -12.02 -24.17
C PRO A 187 -12.23 -11.26 -24.45
N ASN A 188 -13.39 -11.90 -24.23
CA ASN A 188 -14.71 -11.32 -24.45
C ASN A 188 -15.17 -10.41 -23.31
N TYR A 189 -14.39 -10.34 -22.23
CA TYR A 189 -14.73 -9.57 -21.04
C TYR A 189 -13.68 -8.49 -20.77
N SER A 190 -14.14 -7.34 -20.26
CA SER A 190 -13.21 -6.30 -19.81
C SER A 190 -12.56 -6.70 -18.46
N LYS A 191 -11.30 -6.30 -18.25
CA LYS A 191 -10.58 -6.51 -16.97
C LYS A 191 -11.39 -6.01 -15.76
N GLY A 192 -12.04 -4.85 -15.92
CA GLY A 192 -12.84 -4.26 -14.85
C GLY A 192 -14.10 -5.05 -14.54
N TYR A 193 -14.76 -5.60 -15.57
CA TYR A 193 -15.91 -6.49 -15.37
C TYR A 193 -15.51 -7.79 -14.67
N LEU A 194 -14.42 -8.44 -15.10
CA LEU A 194 -13.90 -9.65 -14.46
C LEU A 194 -13.56 -9.40 -12.98
N ASN A 195 -12.93 -8.26 -12.68
CA ASN A 195 -12.64 -7.84 -11.31
C ASN A 195 -13.94 -7.60 -10.52
N PHE A 196 -14.91 -6.92 -11.12
CA PHE A 196 -16.21 -6.67 -10.50
C PHE A 196 -16.95 -7.97 -10.15
N VAL A 197 -16.98 -8.98 -11.03
CA VAL A 197 -17.60 -10.29 -10.74
C VAL A 197 -16.99 -10.92 -9.48
N LEU A 198 -15.66 -10.88 -9.33
CA LEU A 198 -15.00 -11.42 -8.13
C LEU A 198 -15.32 -10.60 -6.88
N VAL A 199 -15.34 -9.26 -6.99
CA VAL A 199 -15.75 -8.38 -5.89
C VAL A 199 -17.18 -8.71 -5.47
N TYR A 200 -18.08 -8.89 -6.42
CA TYR A 200 -19.49 -9.20 -6.20
C TYR A 200 -19.64 -10.50 -5.41
N ILE A 201 -19.03 -11.60 -5.90
CA ILE A 201 -19.02 -12.90 -5.20
C ILE A 201 -18.45 -12.73 -3.80
N HIS A 202 -17.29 -12.08 -3.67
CA HIS A 202 -16.66 -11.88 -2.37
C HIS A 202 -17.55 -11.10 -1.38
N LYS A 203 -18.24 -10.05 -1.83
CA LYS A 203 -19.17 -9.25 -1.00
C LYS A 203 -20.32 -10.11 -0.49
N LYS A 204 -20.96 -10.89 -1.37
CA LYS A 204 -22.09 -11.76 -1.01
C LYS A 204 -21.67 -12.94 -0.13
N LEU A 205 -20.48 -13.50 -0.34
CA LEU A 205 -19.95 -14.56 0.51
C LEU A 205 -19.61 -14.06 1.91
N SER A 206 -19.03 -12.87 2.02
CA SER A 206 -18.48 -12.39 3.28
C SER A 206 -19.53 -12.10 4.35
N ASN A 207 -20.80 -11.81 3.99
CA ASN A 207 -21.94 -11.40 4.86
C ASN A 207 -21.69 -10.21 5.80
N LYS A 208 -20.46 -10.02 6.31
CA LYS A 208 -19.99 -8.95 7.20
C LYS A 208 -19.95 -7.58 6.53
N ILE A 209 -19.96 -7.51 5.20
CA ILE A 209 -20.01 -6.23 4.48
C ILE A 209 -21.44 -5.63 4.51
N ASN A 210 -22.46 -6.46 4.80
CA ASN A 210 -23.82 -5.95 4.97
C ASN A 210 -24.07 -5.31 6.35
N GLU A 211 -23.31 -5.66 7.40
CA GLU A 211 -23.52 -5.12 8.75
C GLU A 211 -22.72 -3.85 9.05
N VAL A 212 -21.58 -3.64 8.38
CA VAL A 212 -20.84 -2.36 8.44
C VAL A 212 -20.89 -1.70 7.07
N GLN A 213 -22.07 -1.71 6.43
CA GLN A 213 -22.33 -1.01 5.18
C GLN A 213 -21.68 0.39 5.25
N ASP A 214 -20.56 0.54 4.54
CA ASP A 214 -20.26 1.78 3.86
C ASP A 214 -21.43 1.98 2.90
N SER A 215 -22.56 2.48 3.42
CA SER A 215 -23.85 2.74 2.74
C SER A 215 -23.72 3.68 1.54
N LYS A 216 -22.49 4.08 1.23
CA LYS A 216 -22.11 4.98 0.17
C LYS A 216 -21.97 4.26 -1.16
N TRP A 217 -21.65 2.97 -1.23
CA TRP A 217 -21.34 2.30 -2.51
C TRP A 217 -22.30 1.17 -2.84
N THR A 218 -22.99 1.30 -3.96
CA THR A 218 -23.88 0.30 -4.56
C THR A 218 -23.10 -0.66 -5.46
N ASP A 219 -23.65 -1.85 -5.72
CA ASP A 219 -23.02 -2.83 -6.63
C ASP A 219 -22.87 -2.27 -8.05
N LEU A 220 -23.82 -1.45 -8.50
CA LEU A 220 -23.73 -0.77 -9.80
C LEU A 220 -22.60 0.28 -9.84
N GLU A 221 -22.41 1.05 -8.76
CA GLU A 221 -21.28 1.98 -8.65
C GLU A 221 -19.94 1.25 -8.63
N ASP A 222 -19.83 0.10 -7.94
CA ASP A 222 -18.62 -0.74 -7.92
C ASP A 222 -18.26 -1.22 -9.33
N LYS A 223 -19.26 -1.65 -10.10
CA LYS A 223 -19.08 -2.05 -11.50
C LYS A 223 -18.54 -0.90 -12.34
N ILE A 224 -19.26 0.23 -12.33
CA ILE A 224 -18.88 1.41 -13.13
C ILE A 224 -17.47 1.85 -12.76
N LEU A 225 -17.16 1.91 -11.46
CA LEU A 225 -15.85 2.29 -10.97
C LEU A 225 -14.75 1.38 -11.50
N LEU A 226 -14.90 0.06 -11.39
CA LEU A 226 -13.88 -0.89 -11.81
C LEU A 226 -13.73 -0.92 -13.33
N GLU A 227 -14.81 -0.97 -14.09
CA GLU A 227 -14.75 -0.93 -15.56
C GLU A 227 -14.03 0.31 -16.07
N GLN A 228 -14.42 1.50 -15.60
CA GLN A 228 -13.81 2.75 -16.05
C GLN A 228 -12.36 2.90 -15.57
N TYR A 229 -12.04 2.43 -14.35
CA TYR A 229 -10.67 2.43 -13.86
C TYR A 229 -9.75 1.56 -14.71
N TYR A 230 -10.17 0.34 -15.07
CA TYR A 230 -9.38 -0.55 -15.92
C TYR A 230 -9.35 -0.13 -17.40
N LEU A 231 -10.27 0.72 -17.85
CA LEU A 231 -10.19 1.43 -19.13
C LEU A 231 -9.19 2.61 -19.12
N GLY A 232 -8.55 2.90 -17.99
CA GLY A 232 -7.54 3.96 -17.88
C GLY A 232 -8.12 5.35 -17.66
N ARG A 233 -9.38 5.48 -17.24
CA ARG A 233 -9.97 6.79 -16.89
C ARG A 233 -9.24 7.40 -15.69
N SER A 234 -9.08 8.72 -15.72
CA SER A 234 -8.47 9.44 -14.61
C SER A 234 -9.40 9.49 -13.40
N LEU A 235 -8.83 9.66 -12.20
CA LEU A 235 -9.64 9.82 -10.97
C LEU A 235 -10.62 11.01 -11.05
N GLN A 236 -10.29 12.05 -11.82
CA GLN A 236 -11.17 13.19 -12.03
C GLN A 236 -12.39 12.80 -12.88
N GLN A 237 -12.19 12.08 -13.99
CA GLN A 237 -13.28 11.58 -14.82
C GLN A 237 -14.21 10.64 -14.03
N LEU A 238 -13.62 9.77 -13.20
CA LEU A 238 -14.38 8.90 -12.30
C LEU A 238 -15.19 9.70 -11.27
N THR A 239 -14.64 10.81 -10.75
CA THR A 239 -15.33 11.71 -9.80
C THR A 239 -16.54 12.38 -10.46
N GLU A 240 -16.39 12.83 -11.71
CA GLU A 240 -17.48 13.45 -12.47
C GLU A 240 -18.60 12.43 -12.77
N GLN A 241 -18.25 11.20 -13.12
CA GLN A 241 -19.21 10.13 -13.44
C GLN A 241 -19.92 9.56 -12.20
N LEU A 242 -19.24 9.48 -11.06
CA LEU A 242 -19.76 8.91 -9.81
C LEU A 242 -20.14 10.01 -8.80
N SER A 243 -20.51 11.21 -9.25
CA SER A 243 -20.91 12.31 -8.37
C SER A 243 -22.07 11.86 -7.45
N PRO A 244 -21.98 12.04 -6.12
CA PRO A 244 -21.14 13.01 -5.39
C PRO A 244 -19.83 12.45 -4.78
N LYS A 245 -19.30 11.31 -5.25
CA LYS A 245 -18.11 10.68 -4.66
C LYS A 245 -16.85 11.52 -4.91
N SER A 246 -16.09 11.84 -3.86
CA SER A 246 -14.83 12.58 -4.03
C SER A 246 -13.72 11.70 -4.58
N SER A 247 -12.70 12.29 -5.23
CA SER A 247 -11.52 11.56 -5.73
C SER A 247 -10.77 10.78 -4.64
N LYS A 248 -10.78 11.28 -3.40
CA LYS A 248 -10.21 10.58 -2.23
C LYS A 248 -11.03 9.37 -1.85
N ASP A 249 -12.37 9.48 -1.88
CA ASP A 249 -13.27 8.37 -1.57
C ASP A 249 -13.14 7.28 -2.64
N ILE A 250 -13.11 7.66 -3.93
CA ILE A 250 -12.86 6.74 -5.05
C ILE A 250 -11.53 6.00 -4.86
N GLN A 251 -10.44 6.73 -4.57
CA GLN A 251 -9.13 6.11 -4.39
C GLN A 251 -9.08 5.19 -3.16
N LEU A 252 -9.73 5.58 -2.07
CA LEU A 252 -9.83 4.75 -0.87
C LEU A 252 -10.64 3.48 -1.15
N HIS A 253 -11.76 3.61 -1.86
CA HIS A 253 -12.64 2.50 -2.20
C HIS A 253 -11.96 1.50 -3.13
N LEU A 254 -11.27 1.96 -4.19
CA LEU A 254 -10.45 1.11 -5.06
C LEU A 254 -9.41 0.31 -4.27
N LYS A 255 -8.75 0.93 -3.28
CA LYS A 255 -7.79 0.23 -2.41
C LYS A 255 -8.47 -0.79 -1.51
N ASN A 256 -9.67 -0.49 -1.02
CA ASN A 256 -10.43 -1.42 -0.17
C ASN A 256 -10.91 -2.64 -0.98
N LEU A 257 -11.39 -2.44 -2.21
CA LEU A 257 -11.77 -3.52 -3.13
C LEU A 257 -10.58 -4.41 -3.50
N ASP A 258 -9.43 -3.80 -3.84
CA ASP A 258 -8.20 -4.55 -4.14
C ASP A 258 -7.71 -5.33 -2.90
N TYR A 259 -7.74 -4.69 -1.73
CA TYR A 259 -7.34 -5.32 -0.47
C TYR A 259 -8.28 -6.47 -0.08
N SER A 260 -9.60 -6.31 -0.21
CA SER A 260 -10.56 -7.35 0.18
C SER A 260 -10.42 -8.59 -0.70
N LEU A 261 -10.25 -8.41 -2.00
CA LEU A 261 -9.99 -9.50 -2.94
C LEU A 261 -8.67 -10.21 -2.69
N LYS A 262 -7.57 -9.48 -2.41
CA LYS A 262 -6.25 -10.08 -2.20
C LYS A 262 -6.12 -10.83 -0.88
N ASN A 263 -6.91 -10.45 0.13
CA ASN A 263 -6.80 -11.02 1.47
C ASN A 263 -7.92 -12.01 1.79
N THR A 264 -8.79 -12.34 0.83
CA THR A 264 -9.84 -13.34 1.04
C THR A 264 -9.37 -14.73 0.62
N ILE A 265 -9.71 -15.74 1.42
CA ILE A 265 -9.62 -17.16 1.04
C ILE A 265 -10.97 -17.70 0.54
N LEU A 266 -12.05 -16.95 0.74
CA LEU A 266 -13.41 -17.39 0.43
C LEU A 266 -13.61 -17.68 -1.05
N LEU A 267 -12.95 -16.93 -1.93
CA LEU A 267 -13.06 -17.16 -3.37
C LEU A 267 -12.46 -18.50 -3.79
N LEU A 268 -11.29 -18.88 -3.28
CA LEU A 268 -10.70 -20.18 -3.56
C LEU A 268 -11.61 -21.33 -3.11
N GLN A 269 -12.14 -21.23 -1.89
CA GLN A 269 -13.03 -22.26 -1.35
C GLN A 269 -14.36 -22.33 -2.10
N PHE A 270 -14.88 -21.18 -2.52
CA PHE A 270 -16.03 -21.11 -3.40
C PHE A 270 -15.75 -21.86 -4.71
N ALA A 271 -14.62 -21.62 -5.36
CA ALA A 271 -14.21 -22.32 -6.58
C ALA A 271 -13.98 -23.83 -6.36
N GLU A 272 -13.50 -24.25 -5.19
CA GLU A 272 -13.29 -25.65 -4.84
C GLU A 272 -14.59 -26.42 -4.56
N GLN A 273 -15.65 -25.74 -4.10
CA GLN A 273 -16.91 -26.40 -3.73
C GLN A 273 -17.70 -26.89 -4.96
N PHE A 274 -17.58 -26.20 -6.09
CA PHE A 274 -18.40 -26.45 -7.28
C PHE A 274 -17.60 -27.16 -8.38
N ASN A 275 -18.25 -28.05 -9.14
CA ASN A 275 -17.62 -28.67 -10.30
C ASN A 275 -17.60 -27.69 -11.49
N GLU A 276 -16.83 -28.01 -12.53
CA GLU A 276 -16.76 -27.17 -13.74
C GLU A 276 -18.14 -27.02 -14.39
N GLU A 277 -18.94 -28.09 -14.40
CA GLU A 277 -20.31 -28.11 -14.94
C GLU A 277 -21.27 -27.18 -14.19
N ASP A 278 -21.08 -26.99 -12.88
CA ASP A 278 -21.89 -26.08 -12.08
C ASP A 278 -21.54 -24.60 -12.36
N CYS A 279 -20.36 -24.34 -12.92
CA CYS A 279 -19.80 -23.00 -13.12
C CYS A 279 -19.96 -22.49 -14.56
N GLN A 280 -20.64 -23.24 -15.43
CA GLN A 280 -20.84 -22.93 -16.83
C GLN A 280 -22.33 -22.87 -17.16
N TRP A 281 -22.88 -21.66 -17.30
CA TRP A 281 -24.28 -21.47 -17.69
C TRP A 281 -24.38 -20.46 -18.84
N ASP A 282 -25.42 -20.64 -19.66
CA ASP A 282 -25.76 -19.71 -20.74
C ASP A 282 -26.11 -18.34 -20.16
N ILE A 283 -25.60 -17.28 -20.77
CA ILE A 283 -25.63 -15.90 -20.27
C ILE A 283 -27.01 -15.24 -20.45
N ASP A 284 -28.01 -15.98 -20.91
CA ASP A 284 -29.28 -15.39 -21.31
C ASP A 284 -30.00 -14.70 -20.14
N ASP A 285 -29.72 -15.11 -18.89
CA ASP A 285 -30.20 -14.46 -17.68
C ASP A 285 -29.08 -13.72 -16.91
N VAL A 286 -29.18 -12.39 -16.88
CA VAL A 286 -28.33 -11.50 -16.08
C VAL A 286 -29.16 -10.63 -15.14
N ASN A 287 -28.64 -10.34 -13.95
CA ASN A 287 -29.28 -9.44 -12.99
C ASN A 287 -29.09 -7.96 -13.36
N GLU A 288 -29.57 -7.04 -12.51
CA GLU A 288 -29.49 -5.58 -12.73
C GLU A 288 -28.05 -5.07 -12.91
N CYS A 289 -27.06 -5.74 -12.34
CA CYS A 289 -25.65 -5.40 -12.49
C CYS A 289 -25.00 -6.05 -13.72
N GLN A 290 -25.78 -6.76 -14.55
CA GLN A 290 -25.30 -7.61 -15.64
C GLN A 290 -24.38 -8.75 -15.14
N ILE A 291 -24.60 -9.23 -13.92
CA ILE A 291 -23.97 -10.45 -13.42
C ILE A 291 -24.88 -11.62 -13.82
N PRO A 292 -24.35 -12.72 -14.40
CA PRO A 292 -25.14 -13.91 -14.67
C PRO A 292 -25.86 -14.42 -13.42
N THR A 293 -27.16 -14.66 -13.51
CA THR A 293 -28.01 -15.03 -12.35
C THR A 293 -27.58 -16.32 -11.68
N PHE A 294 -26.99 -17.28 -12.42
CA PHE A 294 -26.46 -18.51 -11.86
C PHE A 294 -25.39 -18.26 -10.78
N ILE A 295 -24.70 -17.11 -10.82
CA ILE A 295 -23.71 -16.76 -9.79
C ILE A 295 -24.41 -16.54 -8.44
N ASP A 296 -25.59 -15.92 -8.44
CA ASP A 296 -26.40 -15.78 -7.23
C ASP A 296 -26.84 -17.16 -6.71
N ASP A 297 -27.26 -18.08 -7.60
CA ASP A 297 -27.60 -19.46 -7.22
C ASP A 297 -26.41 -20.23 -6.61
N LEU A 298 -25.20 -20.06 -7.15
CA LEU A 298 -23.99 -20.65 -6.60
C LEU A 298 -23.64 -20.06 -5.23
N ILE A 299 -23.80 -18.74 -5.07
CA ILE A 299 -23.61 -18.06 -3.79
C ILE A 299 -24.60 -18.58 -2.73
N GLU A 300 -25.85 -18.82 -3.10
CA GLU A 300 -26.87 -19.37 -2.19
C GLU A 300 -26.57 -20.83 -1.81
N LYS A 301 -26.10 -21.64 -2.76
CA LYS A 301 -25.70 -23.03 -2.53
C LYS A 301 -24.38 -23.17 -1.78
N PHE A 302 -23.59 -22.11 -1.65
CA PHE A 302 -22.30 -22.15 -0.97
C PHE A 302 -22.47 -22.39 0.54
N ASP A 303 -21.90 -23.49 1.04
CA ASP A 303 -22.09 -23.90 2.43
C ASP A 303 -21.08 -23.20 3.33
N LYS A 304 -21.45 -22.00 3.80
CA LYS A 304 -20.63 -21.20 4.73
C LYS A 304 -20.30 -21.94 6.02
N SER A 305 -21.05 -22.96 6.42
CA SER A 305 -20.79 -23.71 7.66
C SER A 305 -19.54 -24.57 7.56
N LYS A 306 -19.27 -25.16 6.38
CA LYS A 306 -18.02 -25.89 6.11
C LYS A 306 -16.81 -24.95 6.21
N TYR A 307 -16.96 -23.72 5.72
CA TYR A 307 -15.93 -22.70 5.85
C TYR A 307 -15.61 -22.33 7.30
N LEU A 308 -16.64 -22.02 8.10
CA LEU A 308 -16.46 -21.62 9.49
C LEU A 308 -15.73 -22.72 10.28
N LYS A 309 -16.05 -24.00 10.03
CA LYS A 309 -15.34 -25.13 10.62
C LYS A 309 -13.86 -25.17 10.23
N ASN A 310 -13.55 -25.02 8.94
CA ASN A 310 -12.16 -25.00 8.47
C ASN A 310 -11.37 -23.80 9.03
N GLN A 311 -12.00 -22.63 9.21
CA GLN A 311 -11.37 -21.49 9.87
C GLN A 311 -11.10 -21.75 11.35
N GLU A 312 -12.06 -22.32 12.07
CA GLU A 312 -11.89 -22.67 13.47
C GLU A 312 -10.78 -23.72 13.64
N GLU A 313 -10.73 -24.71 12.76
CA GLU A 313 -9.67 -25.72 12.74
C GLU A 313 -8.30 -25.11 12.43
N TYR A 314 -8.20 -24.24 11.42
CA TYR A 314 -6.95 -23.54 11.12
C TYR A 314 -6.50 -22.65 12.29
N LYS A 315 -7.42 -21.91 12.90
CA LYS A 315 -7.15 -21.12 14.10
C LYS A 315 -6.68 -21.99 15.25
N LYS A 316 -7.33 -23.14 15.47
CA LYS A 316 -6.95 -24.12 16.49
C LYS A 316 -5.54 -24.67 16.24
N ASN A 317 -5.26 -25.12 15.02
CA ASN A 317 -3.94 -25.62 14.62
C ASN A 317 -2.85 -24.55 14.78
N PHE A 318 -3.17 -23.29 14.49
CA PHE A 318 -2.25 -22.17 14.68
C PHE A 318 -1.99 -21.87 16.17
N ILE A 319 -3.03 -21.88 17.01
CA ILE A 319 -2.92 -21.72 18.46
C ILE A 319 -2.10 -22.86 19.07
N GLU A 320 -2.39 -24.12 18.73
CA GLU A 320 -1.64 -25.30 19.19
C GLU A 320 -0.15 -25.19 18.80
N LYS A 321 0.15 -24.70 17.59
CA LYS A 321 1.53 -24.46 17.16
C LYS A 321 2.22 -23.38 17.99
N ILE A 322 1.53 -22.30 18.35
CA ILE A 322 2.06 -21.26 19.25
C ILE A 322 2.31 -21.83 20.65
N GLU A 323 1.38 -22.60 21.21
CA GLU A 323 1.55 -23.23 22.53
C GLU A 323 2.74 -24.20 22.55
N LEU A 324 2.91 -24.98 21.49
CA LEU A 324 4.04 -25.89 21.34
C LEU A 324 5.38 -25.13 21.24
N LEU A 325 5.39 -23.97 20.59
CA LEU A 325 6.57 -23.08 20.57
C LEU A 325 6.85 -22.49 21.96
N LYS A 326 5.81 -22.09 22.71
CA LYS A 326 5.96 -21.61 24.11
C LYS A 326 6.50 -22.70 25.03
N GLN A 327 6.03 -23.95 24.91
CA GLN A 327 6.56 -25.08 25.69
C GLN A 327 8.04 -25.35 25.35
N LYS A 328 8.42 -25.25 24.07
CA LYS A 328 9.81 -25.38 23.63
C LYS A 328 10.69 -24.22 24.10
N SER A 329 10.20 -22.99 24.19
CA SER A 329 11.00 -21.87 24.70
C SER A 329 11.26 -21.98 26.21
N HIS A 330 10.32 -22.57 26.96
CA HIS A 330 10.50 -22.81 28.40
C HIS A 330 11.55 -23.89 28.71
N SER A 331 11.76 -24.87 27.81
CA SER A 331 12.82 -25.87 27.98
C SER A 331 14.22 -25.37 27.63
N PHE A 332 14.35 -24.20 26.99
CA PHE A 332 15.65 -23.58 26.69
C PHE A 332 16.19 -22.70 27.83
N ASN A 333 15.38 -22.38 28.86
CA ASN A 333 15.79 -21.51 29.97
C ASN A 333 16.35 -22.25 31.20
N THR A 334 16.55 -23.57 31.10
CA THR A 334 17.16 -24.40 32.15
C THR A 334 18.35 -25.16 31.60
N TYR A 335 19.48 -24.48 31.39
CA TYR A 335 20.86 -24.95 31.63
C TYR A 335 21.87 -24.02 30.94
N ILE A 336 22.32 -22.99 31.65
CA ILE A 336 23.68 -22.47 31.46
C ILE A 336 24.34 -22.54 32.85
N PRO A 337 25.17 -23.55 33.14
CA PRO A 337 25.92 -23.57 34.38
C PRO A 337 26.98 -22.46 34.28
N TYR A 338 26.84 -21.43 35.11
CA TYR A 338 27.88 -20.40 35.29
C TYR A 338 29.17 -21.08 35.74
N LYS A 339 30.10 -21.24 34.79
CA LYS A 339 31.46 -21.68 35.07
C LYS A 339 32.26 -20.46 35.54
N ILE A 340 32.63 -20.54 36.81
CA ILE A 340 33.45 -19.64 37.61
C ILE A 340 34.70 -19.17 36.85
N LEU A 341 34.97 -17.86 36.85
CA LEU A 341 36.30 -17.28 36.64
C LEU A 341 36.58 -16.21 37.73
N PRO A 342 37.85 -16.04 38.12
CA PRO A 342 38.23 -15.66 39.48
C PRO A 342 38.18 -14.15 39.73
N GLN A 343 37.79 -13.80 40.96
CA GLN A 343 37.79 -12.46 41.52
C GLN A 343 39.22 -11.88 41.55
N LYS A 344 39.38 -10.67 41.00
CA LYS A 344 40.55 -9.84 41.22
C LYS A 344 40.25 -8.86 42.36
N ILE A 345 41.05 -9.00 43.42
CA ILE A 345 41.03 -8.28 44.68
C ILE A 345 41.26 -6.78 44.48
N ILE A 346 40.37 -5.93 45.00
CA ILE A 346 40.68 -4.55 45.38
C ILE A 346 40.03 -4.29 46.75
N HIS A 347 40.84 -3.80 47.69
CA HIS A 347 40.56 -3.58 49.11
C HIS A 347 39.48 -2.50 49.40
N PRO A 348 38.87 -2.51 50.61
CA PRO A 348 37.70 -1.69 50.94
C PRO A 348 38.06 -0.35 51.59
N ILE A 349 37.17 0.64 51.44
CA ILE A 349 37.07 1.84 52.30
C ILE A 349 35.73 1.75 53.04
N PRO A 350 35.68 1.95 54.37
CA PRO A 350 34.47 1.73 55.16
C PRO A 350 33.66 3.03 55.31
N VAL A 351 32.34 2.96 55.15
CA VAL A 351 31.43 3.94 55.77
C VAL A 351 30.21 3.21 56.35
N ASP A 352 30.02 3.50 57.64
CA ASP A 352 29.06 3.03 58.62
C ASP A 352 27.59 3.28 58.25
N VAL A 353 26.76 2.23 58.35
CA VAL A 353 25.30 2.33 58.33
C VAL A 353 24.71 1.53 59.49
N SER A 354 24.92 2.04 60.70
CA SER A 354 24.18 1.61 61.88
C SER A 354 22.87 2.40 62.00
N LYS A 355 21.72 1.79 61.69
CA LYS A 355 20.49 1.86 62.52
C LYS A 355 19.29 1.10 61.93
N ARG A 356 18.74 0.27 62.81
CA ARG A 356 17.35 -0.22 62.94
C ARG A 356 16.92 -1.43 62.11
N TRP A 357 17.09 -2.61 62.73
CA TRP A 357 16.07 -3.66 62.77
C TRP A 357 16.09 -4.34 64.14
N ASN A 358 14.91 -4.48 64.75
CA ASN A 358 14.43 -5.40 65.80
C ASN A 358 12.98 -4.94 66.06
N ALA A 359 11.95 -5.78 66.04
CA ALA A 359 11.82 -7.06 66.74
C ALA A 359 10.68 -7.89 66.05
N ILE A 360 10.81 -9.22 65.84
CA ILE A 360 10.35 -10.34 66.72
C ILE A 360 8.82 -10.52 66.66
N VAL A 361 8.15 -11.69 66.57
CA VAL A 361 8.35 -13.17 66.49
C VAL A 361 6.90 -13.68 66.28
N ASP A 362 6.53 -14.52 65.32
CA ASP A 362 6.74 -15.97 65.15
C ASP A 362 5.60 -16.87 65.70
N VAL A 363 5.32 -17.93 64.91
CA VAL A 363 4.68 -19.24 65.20
C VAL A 363 3.19 -19.34 65.65
N LYS A 364 2.33 -19.96 64.82
CA LYS A 364 1.96 -21.41 64.88
C LYS A 364 0.83 -21.81 63.92
N ALA A 365 1.08 -22.92 63.23
CA ALA A 365 0.13 -23.75 62.51
C ALA A 365 -0.72 -24.62 63.47
N VAL A 366 -1.86 -25.13 62.99
CA VAL A 366 -2.26 -26.55 62.97
C VAL A 366 -3.66 -26.72 62.36
N ASN A 367 -3.77 -27.76 61.53
CA ASN A 367 -4.92 -28.34 60.82
C ASN A 367 -6.12 -28.77 61.71
N PHE A 368 -7.33 -28.85 61.14
CA PHE A 368 -8.05 -30.08 60.70
C PHE A 368 -9.59 -29.89 60.66
N ARG A 369 -10.17 -30.27 59.51
CA ARG A 369 -11.47 -30.93 59.24
C ARG A 369 -12.86 -30.29 59.49
N ASP A 370 -13.65 -30.45 58.42
CA ASP A 370 -15.04 -30.95 58.29
C ASP A 370 -16.17 -30.32 59.13
N LEU A 371 -17.13 -29.68 58.45
CA LEU A 371 -18.49 -30.19 58.20
C LEU A 371 -19.39 -29.06 57.63
N ASP A 372 -19.92 -29.30 56.43
CA ASP A 372 -21.18 -28.74 55.91
C ASP A 372 -22.38 -29.28 56.74
N PRO A 373 -23.64 -28.87 56.48
CA PRO A 373 -24.20 -27.53 56.26
C PRO A 373 -25.47 -27.35 57.15
N ASP A 374 -26.26 -26.34 56.82
CA ASP A 374 -27.71 -26.21 57.10
C ASP A 374 -28.23 -25.50 58.36
N GLU A 375 -29.16 -24.60 58.02
CA GLU A 375 -30.43 -24.27 58.68
C GLU A 375 -30.51 -23.16 59.75
N PHE A 376 -31.34 -22.16 59.37
CA PHE A 376 -32.26 -21.33 60.17
C PHE A 376 -31.64 -20.45 61.27
N SER A 377 -32.11 -19.26 61.60
CA SER A 377 -33.12 -18.31 61.14
C SER A 377 -33.09 -17.18 62.17
N GLU A 378 -33.54 -15.99 61.76
CA GLU A 378 -34.19 -14.99 62.63
C GLU A 378 -33.35 -14.36 63.76
N GLU A 379 -33.18 -13.02 63.67
CA GLU A 379 -33.74 -12.04 64.64
C GLU A 379 -33.02 -12.09 66.00
N THR A 380 -32.52 -11.03 66.63
CA THR A 380 -32.69 -9.58 66.64
C THR A 380 -31.55 -9.14 67.61
N GLU A 381 -30.86 -8.02 67.49
CA GLU A 381 -31.20 -6.74 68.13
C GLU A 381 -29.96 -5.85 67.98
N ARG A 382 -30.18 -4.57 67.65
CA ARG A 382 -29.17 -3.50 67.79
C ARG A 382 -29.06 -3.13 69.30
N PRO A 383 -28.04 -2.39 69.74
CA PRO A 383 -28.17 -0.93 69.62
C PRO A 383 -26.86 -0.14 69.38
N SER A 384 -27.02 0.97 68.63
CA SER A 384 -26.38 2.28 68.85
C SER A 384 -24.85 2.39 68.69
N SER A 385 -24.26 3.45 68.11
CA SER A 385 -24.67 4.85 68.05
C SER A 385 -23.90 5.61 66.96
N SER A 386 -24.57 6.63 66.40
CA SER A 386 -24.06 7.95 65.93
C SER A 386 -22.84 8.01 64.99
N ARG A 387 -22.87 8.74 63.86
CA ARG A 387 -23.32 10.14 63.77
C ARG A 387 -23.60 10.55 62.31
N ALA A 388 -24.74 11.23 62.13
CA ALA A 388 -25.24 11.95 60.96
C ALA A 388 -24.23 12.98 60.38
N LYS A 389 -24.31 13.39 59.11
CA LYS A 389 -25.35 14.23 58.48
C LYS A 389 -25.20 14.19 56.94
N SER A 390 -26.23 13.79 56.18
CA SER A 390 -27.31 14.62 55.59
C SER A 390 -26.80 15.54 54.46
N ARG A 391 -27.34 15.56 53.23
CA ARG A 391 -28.74 15.70 52.81
C ARG A 391 -28.89 15.17 51.37
N ILE A 392 -29.85 14.28 51.11
CA ILE A 392 -31.25 14.56 50.67
C ILE A 392 -31.24 15.06 49.21
N SER A 393 -31.42 14.17 48.21
CA SER A 393 -32.65 13.45 47.79
C SER A 393 -33.55 14.36 46.94
N ASN A 394 -34.39 13.95 46.01
CA ASN A 394 -35.14 12.73 45.67
C ASN A 394 -35.81 13.10 44.32
N SER A 395 -36.47 12.28 43.52
CA SER A 395 -36.77 10.86 43.48
C SER A 395 -37.55 10.64 42.18
N PHE A 396 -37.38 9.46 41.61
CA PHE A 396 -38.26 8.76 40.69
C PHE A 396 -39.77 9.00 40.86
N LYS A 397 -40.50 8.88 39.75
CA LYS A 397 -41.59 7.90 39.61
C LYS A 397 -41.91 7.58 38.13
N ALA A 398 -42.17 6.29 37.89
CA ALA A 398 -42.81 5.69 36.73
C ALA A 398 -44.19 6.33 36.45
N SER A 399 -44.84 6.22 35.29
CA SER A 399 -45.31 4.97 34.66
C SER A 399 -46.17 5.27 33.39
N ASN A 400 -46.17 4.31 32.45
CA ASN A 400 -47.28 3.82 31.59
C ASN A 400 -47.97 4.66 30.48
N SER A 401 -48.55 3.85 29.56
CA SER A 401 -49.48 4.04 28.41
C SER A 401 -48.87 4.57 27.11
N GLU A 402 -48.79 3.81 26.01
CA GLU A 402 -49.84 3.28 25.09
C GLU A 402 -50.71 4.37 24.45
N GLY A 403 -50.84 4.32 23.12
CA GLY A 403 -51.91 4.96 22.35
C GLY A 403 -51.47 5.90 21.23
N ASP A 404 -51.25 5.31 20.04
CA ASP A 404 -51.81 5.62 18.72
C ASP A 404 -52.19 7.05 18.26
N ASP A 405 -52.02 7.18 16.94
CA ASP A 405 -52.80 7.93 15.95
C ASP A 405 -52.52 9.41 15.62
N GLU A 406 -52.03 9.53 14.39
CA GLU A 406 -52.62 10.26 13.27
C GLU A 406 -53.00 11.75 13.39
N SER A 407 -52.44 12.46 12.40
CA SER A 407 -53.13 13.36 11.47
C SER A 407 -53.11 14.88 11.74
N MET A 408 -52.67 15.55 10.67
CA MET A 408 -53.24 16.77 10.09
C MET A 408 -53.38 18.03 10.96
N SER A 409 -52.66 19.08 10.56
CA SER A 409 -53.26 20.23 9.84
C SER A 409 -52.47 21.52 10.07
N GLN A 410 -52.11 22.16 8.95
CA GLN A 410 -52.28 23.58 8.65
C GLN A 410 -51.87 24.62 9.73
N ASN A 411 -50.92 25.49 9.36
CA ASN A 411 -51.27 26.91 9.28
C ASN A 411 -50.32 27.72 8.40
N ALA A 412 -50.94 28.57 7.59
CA ALA A 412 -50.37 29.53 6.69
C ALA A 412 -49.87 30.80 7.41
N ARG A 413 -48.93 31.51 6.78
CA ARG A 413 -48.82 32.98 6.61
C ARG A 413 -47.36 33.32 6.24
N SER A 414 -47.07 33.58 4.97
CA SER A 414 -47.10 34.89 4.29
C SER A 414 -46.07 35.89 4.85
N ASN A 415 -45.09 36.27 4.02
CA ASN A 415 -44.83 37.68 3.73
C ASN A 415 -43.94 37.86 2.49
N GLU A 416 -44.43 38.76 1.65
CA GLU A 416 -43.88 39.31 0.41
C GLU A 416 -42.68 40.23 0.68
N SER A 417 -41.78 40.36 -0.30
CA SER A 417 -41.31 41.64 -0.89
C SER A 417 -40.13 41.34 -1.85
N SER A 418 -40.32 41.46 -3.18
CA SER A 418 -40.17 42.67 -4.00
C SER A 418 -38.69 43.05 -4.22
N SER A 419 -38.12 42.73 -5.38
CA SER A 419 -37.94 43.61 -6.57
C SER A 419 -36.57 44.34 -6.52
N SER A 420 -35.79 44.58 -7.58
CA SER A 420 -36.09 44.87 -8.99
C SER A 420 -34.79 44.84 -9.84
N ASN A 421 -35.00 44.71 -11.16
CA ASN A 421 -34.04 44.64 -12.28
C ASN A 421 -33.39 45.98 -12.68
N LYS A 422 -32.29 45.90 -13.46
CA LYS A 422 -31.96 46.59 -14.75
C LYS A 422 -30.44 46.48 -15.01
N VAL A 423 -29.92 45.82 -16.05
CA VAL A 423 -29.82 46.14 -17.51
C VAL A 423 -29.21 47.50 -17.81
N SER A 424 -28.06 47.54 -18.51
CA SER A 424 -27.77 48.33 -19.74
C SER A 424 -26.35 48.03 -20.26
N ASP A 425 -26.25 47.93 -21.59
CA ASP A 425 -25.05 47.83 -22.44
C ASP A 425 -24.26 49.15 -22.53
N ASP A 426 -22.98 49.12 -22.92
CA ASP A 426 -22.47 49.84 -24.11
C ASP A 426 -20.95 49.65 -24.38
N VAL A 427 -20.60 49.96 -25.64
CA VAL A 427 -19.41 49.62 -26.46
C VAL A 427 -18.42 50.82 -26.59
N PHE A 428 -17.27 50.58 -27.25
CA PHE A 428 -16.22 51.50 -27.83
C PHE A 428 -15.01 51.82 -26.93
N GLU A 429 -13.76 52.01 -27.38
CA GLU A 429 -12.88 51.69 -28.54
C GLU A 429 -11.47 52.26 -28.16
N TYR A 430 -10.38 51.76 -28.78
CA TYR A 430 -9.07 52.41 -29.14
C TYR A 430 -8.44 53.50 -28.23
N SER A 431 -7.12 53.68 -28.01
CA SER A 431 -5.82 53.10 -28.41
C SER A 431 -4.71 53.88 -27.63
N PRO A 432 -3.39 53.59 -27.79
CA PRO A 432 -2.32 53.90 -26.82
C PRO A 432 -1.39 55.09 -27.19
N ALA A 433 -0.55 55.52 -26.23
CA ALA A 433 0.66 56.35 -26.37
C ALA A 433 1.55 56.06 -25.13
N SER A 434 2.81 55.57 -25.21
CA SER A 434 4.09 56.27 -25.50
C SER A 434 4.33 57.45 -24.53
N GLU A 435 5.44 57.61 -23.78
CA GLU A 435 6.88 57.65 -24.09
C GLU A 435 7.69 57.70 -22.77
N GLN A 436 8.99 57.32 -22.84
CA GLN A 436 10.21 57.93 -22.21
C GLN A 436 10.26 58.27 -20.70
N GLU A 437 11.39 58.41 -20.00
CA GLU A 437 12.83 58.05 -20.00
C GLU A 437 13.34 58.52 -18.61
N ASP A 438 14.59 58.18 -18.28
CA ASP A 438 15.46 58.84 -17.29
C ASP A 438 15.34 58.57 -15.77
N SER A 439 16.23 57.65 -15.34
CA SER A 439 17.42 57.91 -14.51
C SER A 439 17.46 59.18 -13.62
N GLN A 440 17.67 59.00 -12.31
CA GLN A 440 18.81 59.62 -11.59
C GLN A 440 19.00 59.10 -10.16
N GLU A 441 20.27 58.81 -9.86
CA GLU A 441 20.87 58.69 -8.53
C GLU A 441 20.78 59.99 -7.74
N VAL A 442 20.56 59.91 -6.43
CA VAL A 442 21.10 60.88 -5.46
C VAL A 442 21.41 60.15 -4.13
N GLU A 443 22.70 60.11 -3.79
CA GLU A 443 23.21 59.95 -2.43
C GLU A 443 22.88 61.20 -1.60
N GLU A 444 22.52 61.05 -0.32
CA GLU A 444 23.29 61.63 0.81
C GLU A 444 22.57 61.47 2.17
N THR A 445 23.29 60.83 3.08
CA THR A 445 23.52 61.16 4.50
C THR A 445 22.43 61.87 5.33
N ALA A 446 22.05 61.27 6.48
CA ALA A 446 22.54 61.68 7.80
C ALA A 446 21.73 61.07 8.96
N SER A 447 22.45 60.36 9.84
CA SER A 447 22.50 60.60 11.29
C SER A 447 21.21 60.89 12.06
N SER A 448 20.79 59.94 12.92
CA SER A 448 20.48 60.27 14.32
C SER A 448 20.46 59.07 15.25
N SER A 449 21.21 59.26 16.32
CA SER A 449 21.34 58.46 17.53
C SER A 449 20.03 58.09 18.21
N ASN A 450 19.94 56.88 18.77
CA ASN A 450 19.43 56.75 20.13
C ASN A 450 19.97 55.55 20.92
N LYS A 451 20.27 55.86 22.19
CA LYS A 451 20.93 55.02 23.18
C LYS A 451 20.00 53.95 23.77
N LYS A 452 20.62 52.81 24.06
CA LYS A 452 20.44 51.93 25.23
C LYS A 452 19.01 51.70 25.74
N SER A 453 18.55 50.47 25.56
CA SER A 453 17.85 49.74 26.62
C SER A 453 18.30 48.28 26.63
N ASN A 454 19.03 47.93 27.70
CA ASN A 454 19.33 46.56 28.08
C ASN A 454 18.02 45.83 28.36
N SER A 455 17.70 44.80 27.59
CA SER A 455 16.86 43.71 28.07
C SER A 455 17.55 42.38 27.77
N LYS A 456 17.93 41.66 28.83
CA LYS A 456 18.32 40.25 28.74
C LYS A 456 17.07 39.45 28.38
N GLN A 457 16.71 39.43 27.11
CA GLN A 457 15.85 38.37 26.58
C GLN A 457 16.74 37.14 26.38
N LYS A 458 16.58 36.15 27.26
CA LYS A 458 16.87 34.75 26.90
C LYS A 458 15.83 34.34 25.85
N GLY A 459 16.00 34.84 24.63
CA GLY A 459 15.36 34.29 23.45
C GLY A 459 16.01 32.94 23.22
N SER A 460 15.33 31.87 23.61
CA SER A 460 15.69 30.54 23.13
C SER A 460 15.34 30.51 21.65
N ASP A 461 16.26 30.99 20.80
CA ASP A 461 16.20 30.80 19.36
C ASP A 461 16.27 29.30 19.12
N LYS A 462 15.10 28.67 19.09
CA LYS A 462 14.96 27.30 18.64
C LYS A 462 15.25 27.33 17.15
N VAL A 463 16.52 27.07 16.81
CA VAL A 463 16.96 26.78 15.45
C VAL A 463 15.98 25.77 14.87
N VAL A 464 15.20 26.21 13.89
CA VAL A 464 14.25 25.35 13.18
C VAL A 464 15.10 24.35 12.41
N LYS A 465 15.09 23.09 12.85
CA LYS A 465 15.84 22.02 12.19
C LYS A 465 15.31 21.87 10.76
N LYS A 466 16.21 21.94 9.78
CA LYS A 466 15.87 21.73 8.36
C LYS A 466 15.31 20.31 8.18
N LYS A 467 14.37 20.14 7.24
CA LYS A 467 13.94 18.81 6.78
C LYS A 467 15.14 18.08 6.13
N TYR A 468 15.11 16.75 6.11
CA TYR A 468 16.19 15.83 5.67
C TYR A 468 16.65 15.93 4.19
N VAL A 469 16.46 17.06 3.51
CA VAL A 469 16.88 17.24 2.11
C VAL A 469 18.15 18.08 2.10
N TRP A 470 19.26 17.46 1.72
CA TRP A 470 20.54 18.15 1.51
C TRP A 470 20.60 18.73 0.10
N ASN A 471 21.00 19.98 -0.02
CA ASN A 471 21.32 20.59 -1.31
C ASN A 471 22.84 20.57 -1.54
N LYS A 472 23.27 20.76 -2.79
CA LYS A 472 24.69 20.70 -3.16
C LYS A 472 25.54 21.73 -2.41
N ASP A 473 24.97 22.88 -2.09
CA ASP A 473 25.67 23.94 -1.35
C ASP A 473 25.91 23.56 0.12
N ASP A 474 24.93 22.94 0.78
CA ASP A 474 25.04 22.41 2.13
C ASP A 474 26.07 21.27 2.18
N GLU A 475 26.13 20.42 1.13
CA GLU A 475 27.13 19.35 0.98
C GLU A 475 28.55 19.91 0.82
N ALA A 476 28.75 20.88 -0.08
CA ALA A 476 30.04 21.53 -0.28
C ALA A 476 30.50 22.29 0.98
N THR A 477 29.57 22.97 1.66
CA THR A 477 29.84 23.68 2.91
C THR A 477 30.22 22.71 4.02
N LEU A 478 29.54 21.55 4.11
CA LEU A 478 29.85 20.51 5.10
C LEU A 478 31.29 20.01 4.98
N ILE A 479 31.74 19.68 3.76
CA ILE A 479 33.11 19.19 3.51
C ILE A 479 34.12 20.29 3.87
N LYS A 480 33.95 21.49 3.30
CA LYS A 480 34.86 22.62 3.52
C LYS A 480 35.00 22.96 5.01
N ARG A 481 33.87 23.07 5.72
CA ARG A 481 33.88 23.39 7.15
C ARG A 481 34.43 22.28 8.01
N HIS A 482 34.22 21.03 7.63
CA HIS A 482 34.82 19.92 8.34
C HIS A 482 36.36 19.98 8.26
N ASP A 483 36.90 20.25 7.08
CA ASP A 483 38.34 20.37 6.86
C ASP A 483 38.95 21.57 7.62
N GLU A 484 38.25 22.71 7.66
CA GLU A 484 38.65 23.90 8.43
C GLU A 484 38.66 23.66 9.96
N LEU A 485 37.70 22.90 10.48
CA LEU A 485 37.52 22.70 11.92
C LEU A 485 38.40 21.58 12.51
N GLY A 486 38.99 20.72 11.67
CA GLY A 486 39.91 19.66 12.06
C GLY A 486 39.29 18.51 12.86
N LYS A 487 40.09 17.61 13.43
CA LYS A 487 39.61 16.38 14.13
C LYS A 487 39.13 16.64 15.57
N SER A 488 38.34 17.68 15.81
CA SER A 488 37.77 17.95 17.14
C SER A 488 36.57 17.05 17.44
N SER A 489 36.49 16.50 18.66
CA SER A 489 35.36 15.64 19.09
C SER A 489 33.99 16.34 19.04
N ASP A 490 33.96 17.67 19.04
CA ASP A 490 32.73 18.47 18.98
C ASP A 490 32.41 19.02 17.58
N ILE A 491 33.15 18.61 16.54
CA ILE A 491 32.98 19.12 15.18
C ILE A 491 31.55 18.98 14.67
N TRP A 492 30.93 17.81 14.88
CA TRP A 492 29.57 17.54 14.41
C TRP A 492 28.52 18.39 15.11
N LYS A 493 28.74 18.77 16.37
CA LYS A 493 27.84 19.68 17.10
C LYS A 493 27.95 21.10 16.55
N LYS A 494 29.15 21.54 16.15
CA LYS A 494 29.36 22.85 15.52
C LYS A 494 28.70 22.90 14.13
N LEU A 495 28.98 21.90 13.28
CA LEU A 495 28.39 21.77 11.96
C LEU A 495 26.85 21.63 12.01
N SER A 496 26.33 20.93 13.03
CA SER A 496 24.87 20.82 13.27
C SER A 496 24.21 22.17 13.54
N LYS A 497 24.87 23.04 14.33
CA LYS A 497 24.38 24.38 14.61
C LYS A 497 24.46 25.28 13.39
N GLU A 498 25.53 25.15 12.60
CA GLU A 498 25.76 25.98 11.42
C GLU A 498 24.83 25.63 10.26
N LEU A 499 24.70 24.35 9.92
CA LEU A 499 23.94 23.90 8.76
C LEU A 499 22.44 23.68 9.04
N GLY A 500 22.04 23.63 10.31
CA GLY A 500 20.65 23.38 10.73
C GLY A 500 20.21 21.92 10.64
N TYR A 501 21.14 20.98 10.45
CA TYR A 501 20.91 19.53 10.49
C TYR A 501 21.32 18.94 11.85
N SER A 502 20.93 17.69 12.15
CA SER A 502 21.43 17.02 13.36
C SER A 502 22.91 16.66 13.21
N ALA A 503 23.66 16.64 14.32
CA ALA A 503 25.07 16.24 14.31
C ALA A 503 25.30 14.86 13.67
N GLU A 504 24.39 13.92 13.93
CA GLU A 504 24.40 12.60 13.31
C GLU A 504 24.14 12.65 11.80
N SER A 505 23.27 13.54 11.33
CA SER A 505 23.06 13.74 9.90
C SER A 505 24.27 14.36 9.22
N CYS A 506 24.93 15.35 9.84
CA CYS A 506 26.17 15.92 9.32
C CYS A 506 27.28 14.88 9.23
N HIS A 507 27.47 14.08 10.29
CA HIS A 507 28.48 13.01 10.29
C HIS A 507 28.22 11.99 9.18
N ARG A 508 26.98 11.49 9.08
CA ARG A 508 26.60 10.53 8.04
C ARG A 508 26.79 11.09 6.63
N MET A 509 26.36 12.32 6.39
CA MET A 509 26.50 12.94 5.08
C MET A 509 27.97 13.15 4.73
N TYR A 510 28.80 13.58 5.68
CA TYR A 510 30.23 13.72 5.45
C TYR A 510 30.91 12.38 5.12
N CYS A 511 30.60 11.31 5.87
CA CYS A 511 31.11 9.97 5.56
C CYS A 511 30.71 9.50 4.16
N ARG A 512 29.46 9.79 3.76
CA ARG A 512 28.96 9.49 2.41
C ARG A 512 29.75 10.26 1.35
N LEU A 513 30.00 11.56 1.55
CA LEU A 513 30.63 12.44 0.56
C LEU A 513 32.14 12.21 0.41
N THR A 514 32.81 11.75 1.46
CA THR A 514 34.28 11.59 1.49
C THR A 514 34.74 10.15 1.45
N ASP A 515 33.82 9.20 1.24
CA ASP A 515 34.06 7.75 1.34
C ASP A 515 34.69 7.32 2.69
N THR A 516 34.64 8.16 3.73
CA THR A 516 35.16 7.79 5.05
C THR A 516 34.26 6.74 5.69
N PRO A 517 34.85 5.73 6.34
CA PRO A 517 34.10 4.58 6.82
C PRO A 517 33.08 4.96 7.91
N LEU A 518 31.79 4.73 7.64
CA LEU A 518 30.72 4.92 8.61
C LEU A 518 30.60 3.67 9.48
N ASN A 519 30.89 3.80 10.78
CA ASN A 519 30.99 2.67 11.72
C ASN A 519 32.08 1.64 11.33
N GLY A 520 33.14 2.09 10.66
CA GLY A 520 34.25 1.24 10.26
C GLY A 520 34.11 0.63 8.86
N PHE A 521 32.95 0.64 8.21
CA PHE A 521 32.81 0.17 6.82
C PHE A 521 32.90 1.35 5.84
N THR A 522 33.80 1.23 4.87
CA THR A 522 33.89 2.11 3.70
C THR A 522 32.65 1.94 2.80
N ASN A 523 32.40 2.90 1.92
CA ASN A 523 31.29 2.80 0.96
C ASN A 523 31.44 1.61 0.01
N GLN A 524 32.67 1.22 -0.34
CA GLN A 524 32.95 0.03 -1.15
C GLN A 524 32.64 -1.25 -0.37
N GLU A 525 33.09 -1.35 0.88
CA GLU A 525 32.74 -2.49 1.73
C GLU A 525 31.23 -2.58 1.95
N MET A 526 30.53 -1.45 2.11
CA MET A 526 29.07 -1.41 2.22
C MET A 526 28.36 -1.91 0.96
N LYS A 527 28.85 -1.55 -0.23
CA LYS A 527 28.31 -2.06 -1.50
C LYS A 527 28.51 -3.57 -1.60
N LEU A 528 29.72 -4.06 -1.31
CA LEU A 528 30.03 -5.49 -1.33
C LEU A 528 29.20 -6.26 -0.30
N LEU A 529 29.00 -5.69 0.88
CA LEU A 529 28.24 -6.27 1.98
C LEU A 529 26.76 -6.48 1.59
N ILE A 530 26.15 -5.46 0.98
CA ILE A 530 24.77 -5.53 0.47
C ILE A 530 24.67 -6.52 -0.70
N GLN A 531 25.64 -6.50 -1.61
CA GLN A 531 25.70 -7.42 -2.74
C GLN A 531 25.73 -8.88 -2.26
N LYS A 532 26.68 -9.23 -1.39
CA LYS A 532 26.83 -10.59 -0.86
C LYS A 532 25.63 -11.03 -0.01
N TYR A 533 25.03 -10.12 0.75
CA TYR A 533 23.79 -10.39 1.47
C TYR A 533 22.63 -10.78 0.52
N ASN A 534 22.52 -10.12 -0.64
CA ASN A 534 21.53 -10.45 -1.65
C ASN A 534 21.84 -11.77 -2.38
N GLU A 535 23.13 -12.03 -2.69
CA GLU A 535 23.57 -13.31 -3.28
C GLU A 535 23.25 -14.50 -2.36
N TYR A 536 23.27 -14.31 -1.04
CA TYR A 536 22.86 -15.33 -0.07
C TYR A 536 21.33 -15.44 0.10
N GLU A 537 20.55 -14.84 -0.80
CA GLU A 537 19.08 -14.85 -0.81
C GLU A 537 18.47 -14.37 0.51
N LYS A 538 19.18 -13.51 1.25
CA LYS A 538 18.74 -13.02 2.58
C LYS A 538 18.55 -14.16 3.60
N ASN A 539 19.18 -15.31 3.38
CA ASN A 539 19.07 -16.45 4.28
C ASN A 539 19.76 -16.14 5.61
N GLU A 540 18.98 -16.11 6.70
CA GLU A 540 19.48 -15.82 8.05
C GLU A 540 20.45 -16.88 8.57
N THR A 541 20.58 -18.04 7.93
CA THR A 541 21.57 -19.06 8.33
C THR A 541 22.97 -18.81 7.76
N LYS A 542 23.14 -17.85 6.83
CA LYS A 542 24.41 -17.62 6.11
C LYS A 542 25.23 -16.43 6.64
N TRP A 543 24.95 -15.94 7.85
CA TRP A 543 25.70 -14.81 8.41
C TRP A 543 27.19 -15.11 8.62
N GLU A 544 27.54 -16.34 8.96
CA GLU A 544 28.94 -16.75 9.14
C GLU A 544 29.73 -16.66 7.84
N ASP A 545 29.14 -17.10 6.73
CA ASP A 545 29.77 -17.00 5.41
C ASP A 545 29.88 -15.57 4.93
N LEU A 546 28.93 -14.71 5.30
CA LEU A 546 28.99 -13.28 5.05
C LEU A 546 30.07 -12.59 5.88
N ALA A 547 30.28 -13.01 7.13
CA ALA A 547 31.37 -12.49 7.96
C ALA A 547 32.75 -12.91 7.44
N LYS A 548 32.89 -14.10 6.85
CA LYS A 548 34.15 -14.53 6.20
C LYS A 548 34.59 -13.62 5.05
N VAL A 549 33.66 -12.91 4.39
CA VAL A 549 33.99 -11.92 3.34
C VAL A 549 34.71 -10.69 3.92
N PHE A 550 34.50 -10.39 5.20
CA PHE A 550 35.07 -9.25 5.91
C PHE A 550 35.94 -9.74 7.07
N PRO A 551 37.15 -10.29 6.79
CA PRO A 551 37.96 -10.98 7.80
C PRO A 551 38.38 -10.08 8.98
N ASP A 552 38.43 -8.77 8.77
CA ASP A 552 38.74 -7.78 9.81
C ASP A 552 37.53 -7.39 10.68
N ARG A 553 36.36 -8.00 10.45
CA ARG A 553 35.10 -7.68 11.13
C ARG A 553 34.52 -8.92 11.78
N ASP A 554 34.08 -8.78 13.03
CA ASP A 554 33.35 -9.85 13.69
C ASP A 554 31.91 -9.97 13.14
N LEU A 555 31.35 -11.17 13.29
CA LEU A 555 29.99 -11.51 12.86
C LEU A 555 28.92 -10.52 13.41
N PRO A 556 28.93 -10.13 14.70
CA PRO A 556 28.00 -9.14 15.22
C PRO A 556 28.08 -7.79 14.52
N THR A 557 29.28 -7.31 14.19
CA THR A 557 29.50 -6.03 13.50
C THR A 557 28.96 -6.06 12.09
N VAL A 558 29.24 -7.13 11.33
CA VAL A 558 28.72 -7.36 9.97
C VAL A 558 27.18 -7.39 9.98
N ARG A 559 26.59 -8.15 10.90
CA ARG A 559 25.12 -8.27 11.03
C ARG A 559 24.47 -6.94 11.39
N LYS A 560 25.01 -6.22 12.38
CA LYS A 560 24.52 -4.91 12.79
C LYS A 560 24.55 -3.93 11.62
N GLN A 561 25.65 -3.90 10.87
CA GLN A 561 25.82 -2.98 9.75
C GLN A 561 24.82 -3.24 8.61
N ILE A 562 24.52 -4.52 8.29
CA ILE A 562 23.47 -4.85 7.30
C ILE A 562 22.10 -4.41 7.79
N ILE A 563 21.76 -4.70 9.04
CA ILE A 563 20.46 -4.30 9.61
C ILE A 563 20.30 -2.77 9.55
N ASP A 564 21.35 -2.03 9.90
CA ASP A 564 21.33 -0.56 9.88
C ASP A 564 21.26 -0.02 8.43
N ALA A 565 21.93 -0.67 7.47
CA ALA A 565 21.83 -0.33 6.05
C ALA A 565 20.42 -0.58 5.49
N ILE A 566 19.80 -1.72 5.81
CA ILE A 566 18.41 -2.03 5.41
C ILE A 566 17.45 -1.00 6.02
N ARG A 567 17.61 -0.68 7.32
CA ARG A 567 16.81 0.35 7.99
C ARG A 567 16.96 1.72 7.34
N PHE A 568 18.17 2.04 6.86
CA PHE A 568 18.45 3.29 6.16
C PHE A 568 17.72 3.36 4.82
N ILE A 569 17.85 2.32 3.98
CA ILE A 569 17.16 2.20 2.69
C ILE A 569 15.63 2.34 2.87
N ILE A 570 15.08 1.78 3.96
CA ILE A 570 13.64 1.88 4.27
C ILE A 570 13.24 3.29 4.74
N ARG A 571 14.14 4.07 5.35
CA ARG A 571 13.84 5.35 5.99
C ARG A 571 14.04 6.58 5.10
N GLU A 572 14.87 6.54 4.05
CA GLU A 572 15.06 7.73 3.21
C GLU A 572 13.75 8.14 2.51
N PRO A 573 13.29 9.39 2.67
CA PRO A 573 12.15 9.91 1.94
C PRO A 573 12.49 9.99 0.45
N LYS A 574 11.53 9.63 -0.41
CA LYS A 574 11.61 9.71 -1.87
C LYS A 574 11.94 11.15 -2.32
N SER A 575 13.20 11.53 -2.41
CA SER A 575 13.62 12.74 -3.12
C SER A 575 13.87 12.38 -4.57
N ASN A 576 13.11 13.03 -5.46
CA ASN A 576 13.36 13.00 -6.90
C ASN A 576 14.77 13.56 -7.16
N VAL A 577 15.54 12.84 -7.98
CA VAL A 577 16.73 13.22 -8.77
C VAL A 577 17.75 12.07 -8.66
N TYR A 578 18.10 11.53 -9.82
CA TYR A 578 18.92 10.35 -10.16
C TYR A 578 18.18 9.04 -10.50
N GLU A 579 18.47 8.59 -11.72
CA GLU A 579 18.06 7.35 -12.36
C GLU A 579 18.42 6.14 -11.50
N LYS A 580 17.42 5.27 -11.29
CA LYS A 580 17.50 4.11 -10.41
C LYS A 580 18.03 2.89 -11.17
N PRO A 581 18.96 2.10 -10.61
CA PRO A 581 18.97 0.66 -10.87
C PRO A 581 17.69 0.06 -10.27
N HIS A 582 16.74 -0.32 -11.12
CA HIS A 582 15.38 -0.77 -10.74
C HIS A 582 15.35 -2.09 -9.94
N SER A 583 16.45 -2.83 -9.88
CA SER A 583 16.53 -4.19 -9.32
C SER A 583 16.32 -4.30 -7.80
N ILE A 584 16.63 -3.25 -7.01
CA ILE A 584 16.59 -3.36 -5.54
C ILE A 584 15.18 -3.18 -4.96
N LEU A 585 14.29 -2.47 -5.65
CA LEU A 585 12.96 -2.09 -5.13
C LEU A 585 11.87 -3.15 -5.38
N GLU A 586 12.07 -4.08 -6.32
CA GLU A 586 11.13 -5.18 -6.57
C GLU A 586 11.37 -6.40 -5.66
N MET A 587 12.58 -6.57 -5.11
CA MET A 587 12.96 -7.77 -4.35
C MET A 587 12.81 -7.65 -2.82
N ILE A 588 12.64 -6.45 -2.27
CA ILE A 588 12.20 -6.27 -0.88
C ILE A 588 10.68 -6.11 -0.96
N GLY A 589 9.96 -7.23 -0.85
CA GLY A 589 8.51 -7.24 -0.79
C GLY A 589 8.05 -6.11 0.11
N LYS A 590 7.23 -5.20 -0.43
CA LYS A 590 6.62 -4.14 0.36
C LYS A 590 5.99 -4.86 1.54
N LYS A 591 6.50 -4.65 2.76
CA LYS A 591 5.74 -4.99 3.98
C LYS A 591 4.53 -4.08 3.92
N GLU A 592 3.50 -4.53 3.23
CA GLU A 592 2.24 -3.84 3.16
C GLU A 592 1.79 -3.62 4.60
N ARG A 593 1.34 -2.40 4.89
CA ARG A 593 0.87 -2.07 6.23
C ARG A 593 -0.44 -2.82 6.40
N CYS A 594 -0.40 -4.05 6.94
CA CYS A 594 -1.62 -4.71 7.36
C CYS A 594 -2.42 -3.75 8.26
N PRO A 595 -3.73 -3.57 8.07
CA PRO A 595 -4.54 -2.85 9.04
C PRO A 595 -4.43 -3.52 10.41
N TRP A 596 -4.61 -2.75 11.48
CA TRP A 596 -4.70 -3.32 12.82
C TRP A 596 -6.13 -3.82 13.01
N ILE A 597 -6.28 -5.14 13.10
CA ILE A 597 -7.54 -5.82 13.37
C ILE A 597 -7.70 -6.00 14.88
N GLU A 598 -8.93 -6.20 15.34
CA GLU A 598 -9.27 -6.26 16.77
C GLU A 598 -8.54 -7.42 17.49
N GLU A 599 -8.27 -8.52 16.79
CA GLU A 599 -7.52 -9.65 17.31
C GLU A 599 -6.08 -9.25 17.66
N PHE A 600 -5.46 -8.36 16.87
CA PHE A 600 -4.13 -7.83 17.20
C PHE A 600 -4.18 -6.88 18.38
N ASP A 601 -5.26 -6.11 18.52
CA ASP A 601 -5.46 -5.24 19.68
C ASP A 601 -5.60 -6.08 20.97
N GLN A 602 -6.32 -7.21 20.90
CA GLN A 602 -6.43 -8.14 22.03
C GLN A 602 -5.07 -8.74 22.40
N ILE A 603 -4.32 -9.27 21.43
CA ILE A 603 -2.97 -9.83 21.67
C ILE A 603 -2.04 -8.78 22.29
N LEU A 604 -2.10 -7.52 21.83
CA LEU A 604 -1.31 -6.44 22.42
C LEU A 604 -1.67 -6.17 23.87
N MET A 605 -2.94 -6.29 24.23
CA MET A 605 -3.40 -6.11 25.61
C MET A 605 -3.06 -7.30 26.49
N ASP A 606 -3.14 -8.52 25.97
CA ASP A 606 -2.73 -9.73 26.69
C ASP A 606 -1.24 -9.67 27.04
N ILE A 607 -0.39 -9.33 26.06
CA ILE A 607 1.05 -9.12 26.28
C ILE A 607 1.30 -7.99 27.29
N HIS A 608 0.54 -6.89 27.22
CA HIS A 608 0.69 -5.79 28.18
C HIS A 608 0.37 -6.21 29.61
N ASN A 609 -0.68 -7.01 29.78
CA ASN A 609 -1.12 -7.49 31.08
C ASN A 609 -0.13 -8.50 31.68
N GLU A 610 0.46 -9.35 30.83
CA GLU A 610 1.46 -10.35 31.20
C GLU A 610 2.83 -9.73 31.50
N ILE A 611 3.27 -8.76 30.69
CA ILE A 611 4.62 -8.16 30.76
C ILE A 611 4.52 -6.67 31.09
N LYS A 612 4.67 -6.36 32.39
CA LYS A 612 4.61 -4.98 32.90
C LYS A 612 5.89 -4.16 32.67
N GLU A 613 7.01 -4.78 32.29
CA GLU A 613 8.34 -4.14 32.20
C GLU A 613 8.84 -3.86 30.77
N GLY A 614 9.47 -2.69 30.60
CA GLY A 614 9.73 -2.06 29.29
C GLY A 614 10.61 -2.81 28.28
N PRO A 615 11.77 -3.38 28.65
CA PRO A 615 12.63 -4.10 27.69
C PRO A 615 12.02 -5.42 27.24
N LYS A 616 11.51 -6.22 28.19
CA LYS A 616 10.86 -7.51 27.89
C LYS A 616 9.62 -7.36 27.02
N LEU A 617 8.85 -6.29 27.24
CA LEU A 617 7.70 -5.97 26.40
C LEU A 617 8.12 -5.67 24.95
N GLN A 618 9.29 -5.05 24.72
CA GLN A 618 9.77 -4.79 23.36
C GLN A 618 10.12 -6.08 22.61
N ASP A 619 10.79 -7.00 23.28
CA ASP A 619 11.23 -8.26 22.69
C ASP A 619 10.03 -9.15 22.38
N GLU A 620 9.07 -9.28 23.31
CA GLU A 620 7.85 -10.06 23.10
C GLU A 620 6.97 -9.50 21.95
N LEU A 621 6.88 -8.17 21.86
CA LEU A 621 6.14 -7.51 20.78
C LEU A 621 6.82 -7.70 19.41
N LEU A 622 8.15 -7.80 19.37
CA LEU A 622 8.90 -8.10 18.15
C LEU A 622 8.68 -9.54 17.69
N GLU A 623 8.71 -10.48 18.63
CA GLU A 623 8.50 -11.90 18.38
C GLU A 623 7.07 -12.20 17.94
N THR A 624 6.07 -11.57 18.58
CA THR A 624 4.66 -11.80 18.27
C THR A 624 4.23 -11.19 16.93
N PHE A 625 4.88 -10.10 16.50
CA PHE A 625 4.51 -9.39 15.28
C PHE A 625 5.67 -9.28 14.26
N PRO A 626 6.19 -10.40 13.74
CA PRO A 626 7.41 -10.43 12.91
C PRO A 626 7.23 -9.68 11.57
N ASN A 627 5.99 -9.57 11.10
CA ASN A 627 5.64 -8.86 9.87
C ASN A 627 5.43 -7.36 10.07
N ARG A 628 5.50 -6.85 11.30
CA ARG A 628 5.36 -5.43 11.62
C ARG A 628 6.73 -4.82 11.93
N THR A 629 6.84 -3.50 11.81
CA THR A 629 7.99 -2.79 12.38
C THR A 629 7.74 -2.53 13.86
N ILE A 630 8.75 -2.65 14.71
CA ILE A 630 8.63 -2.36 16.15
C ILE A 630 8.00 -0.98 16.41
N ASN A 631 8.42 0.05 15.66
CA ASN A 631 7.83 1.38 15.76
C ASN A 631 6.34 1.40 15.40
N GLY A 632 5.93 0.60 14.42
CA GLY A 632 4.52 0.43 14.05
C GLY A 632 3.71 -0.22 15.17
N VAL A 633 4.23 -1.29 15.77
CA VAL A 633 3.63 -1.99 16.91
C VAL A 633 3.49 -1.05 18.10
N PHE A 634 4.57 -0.37 18.51
CA PHE A 634 4.55 0.56 19.64
C PHE A 634 3.65 1.79 19.41
N THR A 635 3.61 2.32 18.19
CA THR A 635 2.73 3.46 17.88
C THR A 635 1.27 3.06 18.00
N HIS A 636 0.92 1.87 17.52
CA HIS A 636 -0.44 1.36 17.61
C HIS A 636 -0.83 1.01 19.03
N TYR A 637 0.03 0.28 19.73
CA TYR A 637 -0.12 -0.03 21.15
C TYR A 637 -0.36 1.23 22.01
N LYS A 638 0.41 2.31 21.80
CA LYS A 638 0.18 3.60 22.49
C LYS A 638 -1.18 4.19 22.17
N LYS A 639 -1.63 4.13 20.90
CA LYS A 639 -2.97 4.59 20.51
C LYS A 639 -4.08 3.76 21.16
N LEU A 640 -3.88 2.45 21.26
CA LEU A 640 -4.79 1.53 21.91
C LEU A 640 -4.95 1.85 23.40
N LEU A 641 -3.84 2.02 24.12
CA LEU A 641 -3.87 2.45 25.54
C LEU A 641 -4.59 3.79 25.73
N VAL A 642 -4.43 4.74 24.80
CA VAL A 642 -5.16 6.02 24.85
C VAL A 642 -6.67 5.81 24.62
N LYS A 643 -7.07 4.97 23.66
CA LYS A 643 -8.48 4.64 23.43
C LYS A 643 -9.13 3.98 24.65
N ILE A 644 -8.42 3.06 25.30
CA ILE A 644 -8.86 2.38 26.53
C ILE A 644 -9.04 3.39 27.66
N ARG A 645 -8.04 4.25 27.92
CA ARG A 645 -8.15 5.31 28.94
C ARG A 645 -9.28 6.29 28.69
N GLN A 646 -9.63 6.52 27.43
CA GLN A 646 -10.74 7.39 27.05
C GLN A 646 -12.11 6.70 27.10
N GLY A 647 -12.19 5.41 27.46
CA GLY A 647 -13.44 4.62 27.40
C GLY A 647 -13.99 4.45 25.98
N LYS A 648 -13.17 4.69 24.95
CA LYS A 648 -13.57 4.61 23.53
C LYS A 648 -13.32 3.25 22.92
N TYR A 649 -12.70 2.34 23.67
CA TYR A 649 -12.47 0.97 23.26
C TYR A 649 -13.64 0.10 23.75
N LYS A 650 -14.51 -0.33 22.83
CA LYS A 650 -15.81 -0.98 23.13
C LYS A 650 -15.73 -2.50 23.36
N HIS A 651 -14.57 -3.05 23.70
CA HIS A 651 -14.44 -4.50 23.84
C HIS A 651 -14.89 -4.99 25.22
N LYS A 652 -15.82 -5.96 25.24
CA LYS A 652 -16.51 -6.48 26.44
C LYS A 652 -15.61 -7.18 27.47
N TYR A 653 -14.36 -7.52 27.12
CA TYR A 653 -13.49 -8.38 27.92
C TYR A 653 -12.29 -7.65 28.56
N LEU A 654 -12.21 -6.33 28.44
CA LEU A 654 -11.16 -5.52 29.06
C LEU A 654 -11.72 -4.72 30.23
N ILE A 655 -11.96 -5.41 31.35
CA ILE A 655 -12.03 -4.74 32.66
C ILE A 655 -10.60 -4.77 33.20
N LEU A 656 -9.93 -3.62 33.12
CA LEU A 656 -8.63 -3.36 33.74
C LEU A 656 -8.73 -3.33 35.26
#